data_AF-A0A7V9CZC2-F1
#
_entry.id   AF-A0A7V9CZC2-F1
#
_cell.length_a   1.000
_cell.length_b   1.000
_cell.length_c   1.000
_cell.angle_alpha   90.00
_cell.angle_beta   90.00
_cell.angle_gamma   90.00
#
_symmetry.space_group_name_H-M   'P 1'
#
loop_
_entity.id
_entity.type
_entity.pdbx_description
1 polymer ?
#
loop_
_entity_poly.entity_id
_entity_poly.type
_entity_poly.pdbx_seq_one_letter_code
_entity_poly.pdbx_strand_id
1 'polypeptide(L)'
;MSTSGPGTGERLVVRLATNSIVQIGGSALAAAVSFFTFAAMTRGLGPDSYGAYVAATSFLFLPIVLSDFGLATTVLRDISARPEETEAVMRRSVPLRAALSTVAVVVMVVFGLVIPFDEQTKLAILIWSVGAWATLMNVAVLPVLQQQLRMHWAVAANVAGRTVALVLTLGALSTGLGFTGVVWAQVIGVATTFLVDLAIVGRLVPLRPILDLPYWKTLVRSSFVIGLAIGLGQVFFKVDGVILALVRPGEEVGFYGAAYKFLELSDLIVAAIALSVFPTLTHYVTTGDPGFRPLVQRTFDVLLSIATLVAIVFLIFPRELITLTAGSEFAAGADALRLLAPYPVLFFINFLIWRVLIANGQDRALLAIAASVLTLNIALNVALLPPYGFRAAAVTAVASEVVSITLAAIVLGRGQGFVPSVRYGGPIAIAAAAMAAVALMVPGPWPLAAGVSMIAYGIVLLVLPGTVRVGFHHLRRELGPSRPAEVLQAGAAPATRPPPSSDVEVSVVIPSRNAAGTIGALLDSLSRQRGERRWEAIVVDNGSTDETAAVARSFSDRIPALRVIDASERAGISYARNRGVEAARGRLIAFCDADDEVSDGWVAAITRGLERYGVVATPRDHDRLNTSWIRESRDPPT
;
A
#
# COMPACT_ATOMS: atom_id res chain seq x y z
N MET A 1 29.69 -4.86 29.59
CA MET A 1 29.71 -4.31 28.22
C MET A 1 28.27 -4.37 27.68
N SER A 2 27.38 -3.42 27.99
CA SER A 2 27.24 -2.05 27.43
C SER A 2 27.00 -2.04 25.91
N THR A 3 25.74 -1.88 25.46
CA THR A 3 25.25 -0.74 24.64
C THR A 3 23.80 -0.98 24.18
N SER A 4 22.80 -0.40 24.84
CA SER A 4 21.46 -0.18 24.27
C SER A 4 21.24 1.33 24.17
N GLY A 5 21.74 1.92 23.07
CA GLY A 5 21.66 3.37 22.84
C GLY A 5 20.26 3.83 22.39
N PRO A 6 20.01 5.16 22.41
CA PRO A 6 18.72 5.80 22.10
C PRO A 6 18.39 5.82 20.59
N GLY A 7 18.43 4.66 19.90
CA GLY A 7 18.41 4.63 18.43
C GLY A 7 17.58 3.53 17.76
N THR A 8 16.78 2.72 18.46
CA THR A 8 16.03 1.62 17.81
C THR A 8 14.85 2.11 16.96
N GLY A 9 14.05 3.06 17.47
CA GLY A 9 12.92 3.63 16.72
C GLY A 9 13.36 4.50 15.54
N GLU A 10 14.36 5.35 15.75
CA GLU A 10 14.92 6.21 14.68
C GLU A 10 15.60 5.37 13.59
N ARG A 11 16.33 4.30 13.95
CA ARG A 11 16.87 3.34 12.96
C ARG A 11 15.77 2.61 12.20
N LEU A 12 14.62 2.32 12.82
CA LEU A 12 13.51 1.66 12.13
C LEU A 12 12.87 2.58 11.10
N VAL A 13 12.59 3.85 11.46
CA VAL A 13 12.05 4.85 10.53
C VAL A 13 12.99 5.10 9.36
N VAL A 14 14.29 5.26 9.62
CA VAL A 14 15.31 5.43 8.57
C VAL A 14 15.39 4.21 7.67
N ARG A 15 15.32 2.99 8.22
CA ARG A 15 15.29 1.75 7.43
C ARG A 15 14.04 1.67 6.56
N LEU A 16 12.87 2.01 7.08
CA LEU A 16 11.61 2.03 6.31
C LEU A 16 11.67 3.05 5.16
N ALA A 17 12.13 4.28 5.44
CA ALA A 17 12.28 5.32 4.43
C ALA A 17 13.27 4.91 3.32
N THR A 18 14.44 4.38 3.71
CA THR A 18 15.45 3.89 2.77
C THR A 18 14.91 2.74 1.92
N ASN A 19 14.22 1.79 2.55
CA ASN A 19 13.61 0.65 1.87
C ASN A 19 12.54 1.09 0.85
N SER A 20 11.74 2.09 1.18
CA SER A 20 10.74 2.68 0.27
C SER A 20 11.39 3.42 -0.91
N ILE A 21 12.43 4.24 -0.66
CA ILE A 21 13.15 4.96 -1.72
C ILE A 21 13.78 3.97 -2.72
N VAL A 22 14.45 2.92 -2.21
CA VAL A 22 15.06 1.90 -3.05
C VAL A 22 14.01 1.15 -3.87
N GLN A 23 12.85 0.83 -3.28
CA GLN A 23 11.75 0.21 -4.00
C GLN A 23 11.22 1.09 -5.13
N ILE A 24 10.98 2.37 -4.87
CA ILE A 24 10.46 3.30 -5.89
C ILE A 24 11.49 3.47 -7.01
N GLY A 25 12.73 3.81 -6.67
CA GLY A 25 13.79 4.06 -7.65
C GLY A 25 14.11 2.82 -8.49
N GLY A 26 14.22 1.66 -7.86
CA GLY A 26 14.49 0.42 -8.58
C GLY A 26 13.30 -0.12 -9.36
N SER A 27 12.06 0.11 -8.91
CA SER A 27 10.86 -0.22 -9.70
C SER A 27 10.76 0.67 -10.93
N ALA A 28 11.13 1.96 -10.84
CA ALA A 28 11.21 2.86 -11.99
C ALA A 28 12.28 2.40 -12.99
N LEU A 29 13.46 1.97 -12.51
CA LEU A 29 14.50 1.39 -13.37
C LEU A 29 14.03 0.10 -14.05
N ALA A 30 13.41 -0.81 -13.29
CA ALA A 30 12.82 -2.03 -13.81
C ALA A 30 11.76 -1.74 -14.87
N ALA A 31 10.89 -0.74 -14.65
CA ALA A 31 9.89 -0.30 -15.62
C ALA A 31 10.52 0.24 -16.90
N ALA A 32 11.58 1.06 -16.79
CA ALA A 32 12.31 1.56 -17.94
C ALA A 32 12.92 0.42 -18.78
N VAL A 33 13.59 -0.54 -18.14
CA VAL A 33 14.13 -1.73 -18.84
C VAL A 33 13.01 -2.51 -19.53
N SER A 34 11.90 -2.79 -18.84
CA SER A 34 10.75 -3.47 -19.44
C SER A 34 10.11 -2.70 -20.58
N PHE A 35 10.15 -1.37 -20.57
CA PHE A 35 9.66 -0.55 -21.67
C PHE A 35 10.55 -0.68 -22.91
N PHE A 36 11.87 -0.71 -22.74
CA PHE A 36 12.78 -0.99 -23.85
C PHE A 36 12.64 -2.42 -24.37
N THR A 37 12.40 -3.41 -23.48
CA THR A 37 12.08 -4.78 -23.90
C THR A 37 10.81 -4.81 -24.73
N PHE A 38 9.75 -4.14 -24.28
CA PHE A 38 8.51 -3.98 -25.04
C PHE A 38 8.75 -3.36 -26.43
N ALA A 39 9.51 -2.27 -26.50
CA ALA A 39 9.85 -1.61 -27.76
C ALA A 39 10.69 -2.49 -28.71
N ALA A 40 11.58 -3.31 -28.17
CA ALA A 40 12.36 -4.28 -28.95
C ALA A 40 11.49 -5.42 -29.48
N MET A 41 10.61 -5.98 -28.63
CA MET A 41 9.70 -7.07 -29.01
C MET A 41 8.72 -6.65 -30.09
N THR A 42 8.06 -5.51 -29.93
CA THR A 42 7.08 -5.00 -30.89
C THR A 42 7.73 -4.73 -32.25
N ARG A 43 8.86 -4.01 -32.28
CA ARG A 43 9.58 -3.73 -33.54
C ARG A 43 10.20 -4.96 -34.19
N GLY A 44 10.62 -5.94 -33.39
CA GLY A 44 11.33 -7.13 -33.87
C GLY A 44 10.41 -8.27 -34.32
N LEU A 45 9.19 -8.34 -33.77
CA LEU A 45 8.25 -9.44 -34.03
C LEU A 45 7.07 -9.05 -34.93
N GLY A 46 6.72 -7.77 -34.97
CA GLY A 46 5.48 -7.31 -35.60
C GLY A 46 4.23 -7.64 -34.77
N PRO A 47 3.05 -7.15 -35.20
CA PRO A 47 1.82 -7.17 -34.40
C PRO A 47 1.25 -8.56 -34.17
N ASP A 48 1.30 -9.45 -35.15
CA ASP A 48 0.74 -10.81 -35.01
C ASP A 48 1.52 -11.67 -34.01
N SER A 49 2.84 -11.75 -34.16
CA SER A 49 3.71 -12.49 -33.25
C SER A 49 3.75 -11.88 -31.85
N TYR A 50 3.74 -10.53 -31.73
CA TYR A 50 3.61 -9.89 -30.43
C TYR A 50 2.23 -10.18 -29.80
N GLY A 51 1.17 -10.23 -30.60
CA GLY A 51 -0.16 -10.64 -30.19
C GLY A 51 -0.20 -12.04 -29.60
N ALA A 52 0.45 -13.02 -30.24
CA ALA A 52 0.58 -14.38 -29.71
C ALA A 52 1.30 -14.43 -28.36
N TYR A 53 2.34 -13.60 -28.17
CA TYR A 53 3.00 -13.44 -26.87
C TYR A 53 2.06 -12.83 -25.82
N VAL A 54 1.33 -11.77 -26.16
CA VAL A 54 0.37 -11.13 -25.25
C VAL A 54 -0.76 -12.08 -24.87
N ALA A 55 -1.27 -12.87 -25.82
CA ALA A 55 -2.29 -13.89 -25.59
C ALA A 55 -1.81 -14.96 -24.60
N ALA A 56 -0.63 -15.54 -24.86
CA ALA A 56 -0.05 -16.57 -24.00
C ALA A 56 0.21 -16.07 -22.58
N THR A 57 0.79 -14.88 -22.43
CA THR A 57 1.08 -14.30 -21.12
C THR A 57 -0.18 -13.88 -20.36
N SER A 58 -1.20 -13.35 -21.04
CA SER A 58 -2.48 -12.99 -20.41
C SER A 58 -3.25 -14.24 -19.96
N PHE A 59 -3.24 -15.30 -20.77
CA PHE A 59 -3.87 -16.58 -20.44
C PHE A 59 -3.19 -17.25 -19.24
N LEU A 60 -1.84 -17.30 -19.24
CA LEU A 60 -1.05 -17.86 -18.13
C LEU A 60 -0.92 -16.95 -16.91
N PHE A 61 -1.51 -15.74 -16.94
CA PHE A 61 -1.68 -14.93 -15.74
C PHE A 61 -2.84 -15.41 -14.86
N LEU A 62 -3.88 -16.03 -15.43
CA LEU A 62 -5.01 -16.59 -14.68
C LEU A 62 -4.62 -17.61 -13.58
N PRO A 63 -3.67 -18.55 -13.78
CA PRO A 63 -3.22 -19.44 -12.71
C PRO A 63 -2.49 -18.70 -11.57
N ILE A 64 -1.92 -17.52 -11.82
CA ILE A 64 -1.31 -16.70 -10.75
C ILE A 64 -2.33 -16.35 -9.68
N VAL A 65 -3.53 -16.01 -10.12
CA VAL A 65 -4.67 -15.77 -9.25
C VAL A 65 -5.07 -17.04 -8.48
N LEU A 66 -5.14 -18.17 -9.19
CA LEU A 66 -5.66 -19.42 -8.63
C LEU A 66 -4.67 -20.13 -7.68
N SER A 67 -3.35 -19.95 -7.83
CA SER A 67 -2.39 -20.65 -6.98
C SER A 67 -1.88 -19.80 -5.81
N ASP A 68 -2.03 -18.47 -5.87
CA ASP A 68 -1.62 -17.62 -4.76
C ASP A 68 -2.64 -17.66 -3.62
N PHE A 69 -3.95 -17.65 -3.89
CA PHE A 69 -5.06 -17.66 -2.90
C PHE A 69 -4.75 -16.93 -1.57
N GLY A 70 -4.02 -15.80 -1.61
CA GLY A 70 -3.65 -15.04 -0.41
C GLY A 70 -2.63 -15.73 0.50
N LEU A 71 -2.06 -16.87 0.11
CA LEU A 71 -1.05 -17.63 0.86
C LEU A 71 0.17 -16.76 1.15
N ALA A 72 0.57 -15.84 0.26
CA ALA A 72 1.75 -14.99 0.45
C ALA A 72 1.48 -14.02 1.59
N THR A 73 0.29 -13.42 1.57
CA THR A 73 -0.19 -12.52 2.62
C THR A 73 -0.32 -13.24 3.96
N THR A 74 -0.86 -14.45 3.98
CA THR A 74 -0.98 -15.25 5.21
C THR A 74 0.39 -15.65 5.75
N VAL A 75 1.29 -16.15 4.90
CA VAL A 75 2.67 -16.49 5.30
C VAL A 75 3.39 -15.25 5.81
N LEU A 76 3.32 -14.11 5.12
CA LEU A 76 3.90 -12.84 5.56
C LEU A 76 3.38 -12.44 6.94
N ARG A 77 2.07 -12.56 7.16
CA ARG A 77 1.45 -12.27 8.45
C ARG A 77 1.98 -13.19 9.55
N ASP A 78 2.04 -14.49 9.29
CA ASP A 78 2.50 -15.49 10.27
C ASP A 78 3.96 -15.25 10.66
N ILE A 79 4.86 -15.03 9.67
CA ILE A 79 6.28 -14.75 9.95
C ILE A 79 6.53 -13.35 10.52
N SER A 80 5.63 -12.39 10.29
CA SER A 80 5.73 -11.06 10.90
C SER A 80 5.25 -11.07 12.35
N ALA A 81 4.25 -11.89 12.67
CA ALA A 81 3.77 -12.08 14.03
C ALA A 81 4.76 -12.89 14.89
N ARG A 82 5.44 -13.87 14.29
CA ARG A 82 6.42 -14.74 14.94
C ARG A 82 7.70 -14.85 14.12
N PRO A 83 8.58 -13.83 14.15
CA PRO A 83 9.84 -13.81 13.41
C PRO A 83 10.73 -15.04 13.63
N GLU A 84 10.71 -15.58 14.85
CA GLU A 84 11.45 -16.78 15.26
C GLU A 84 10.97 -18.06 14.55
N GLU A 85 9.71 -18.12 14.12
CA GLU A 85 9.15 -19.27 13.41
C GLU A 85 9.35 -19.20 11.89
N THR A 86 9.99 -18.14 11.37
CA THR A 86 10.16 -17.92 9.91
C THR A 86 10.71 -19.14 9.19
N GLU A 87 11.72 -19.82 9.74
CA GLU A 87 12.26 -21.03 9.13
C GLU A 87 11.21 -22.15 9.04
N ALA A 88 10.55 -22.46 10.16
CA ALA A 88 9.57 -23.54 10.21
C ALA A 88 8.40 -23.28 9.24
N VAL A 89 7.91 -22.04 9.21
CA VAL A 89 6.84 -21.61 8.30
C VAL A 89 7.27 -21.73 6.84
N MET A 90 8.48 -21.27 6.49
CA MET A 90 8.98 -21.34 5.10
C MET A 90 9.21 -22.78 4.64
N ARG A 91 9.79 -23.63 5.50
CA ARG A 91 10.04 -25.04 5.18
C ARG A 91 8.75 -25.85 4.94
N ARG A 92 7.65 -25.47 5.60
CA ARG A 92 6.33 -26.10 5.41
C ARG A 92 5.53 -25.47 4.26
N SER A 93 5.64 -24.16 4.03
CA SER A 93 4.81 -23.44 3.04
C SER A 93 5.37 -23.47 1.61
N VAL A 94 6.69 -23.42 1.41
CA VAL A 94 7.33 -23.47 0.08
C VAL A 94 7.00 -24.76 -0.71
N PRO A 95 7.01 -25.98 -0.13
CA PRO A 95 6.63 -27.18 -0.88
C PRO A 95 5.14 -27.22 -1.26
N LEU A 96 4.25 -26.70 -0.40
CA LEU A 96 2.83 -26.50 -0.75
C LEU A 96 2.71 -25.57 -1.96
N ARG A 97 3.44 -24.46 -1.93
CA ARG A 97 3.47 -23.48 -3.02
C ARG A 97 3.93 -24.10 -4.32
N ALA A 98 5.00 -24.88 -4.30
CA ALA A 98 5.50 -25.61 -5.46
C ALA A 98 4.42 -26.55 -6.03
N ALA A 99 3.76 -27.34 -5.18
CA ALA A 99 2.70 -28.26 -5.60
C ALA A 99 1.50 -27.52 -6.23
N LEU A 100 0.97 -26.49 -5.57
CA LEU A 100 -0.18 -25.72 -6.07
C LEU A 100 0.14 -24.99 -7.38
N SER A 101 1.33 -24.41 -7.49
CA SER A 101 1.74 -23.68 -8.70
C SER A 101 1.95 -24.62 -9.87
N THR A 102 2.56 -25.79 -9.63
CA THR A 102 2.68 -26.84 -10.67
C THR A 102 1.31 -27.30 -11.15
N VAL A 103 0.39 -27.61 -10.24
CA VAL A 103 -0.98 -28.00 -10.62
C VAL A 103 -1.67 -26.90 -11.41
N ALA A 104 -1.61 -25.64 -10.95
CA ALA A 104 -2.25 -24.52 -11.63
C ALA A 104 -1.69 -24.30 -13.04
N VAL A 105 -0.35 -24.34 -13.20
CA VAL A 105 0.29 -24.19 -14.51
C VAL A 105 -0.05 -25.37 -15.43
N VAL A 106 0.01 -26.61 -14.95
CA VAL A 106 -0.32 -27.80 -15.75
C VAL A 106 -1.76 -27.76 -16.22
N VAL A 107 -2.71 -27.45 -15.34
CA VAL A 107 -4.14 -27.31 -15.69
C VAL A 107 -4.31 -26.26 -16.79
N MET A 108 -3.63 -25.11 -16.65
CA MET A 108 -3.75 -24.04 -17.63
C MET A 108 -3.08 -24.37 -18.96
N VAL A 109 -1.94 -25.05 -18.96
CA VAL A 109 -1.32 -25.54 -20.20
C VAL A 109 -2.24 -26.53 -20.90
N VAL A 110 -2.76 -27.53 -20.18
CA VAL A 110 -3.71 -28.51 -20.75
C VAL A 110 -4.93 -27.81 -21.33
N PHE A 111 -5.50 -26.86 -20.60
CA PHE A 111 -6.65 -26.08 -21.08
C PHE A 111 -6.30 -25.23 -22.31
N GLY A 112 -5.13 -24.58 -22.32
CA GLY A 112 -4.65 -23.77 -23.44
C GLY A 112 -4.37 -24.57 -24.71
N LEU A 113 -3.98 -25.85 -24.57
CA LEU A 113 -3.76 -26.74 -25.71
C LEU A 113 -5.08 -27.25 -26.32
N VAL A 114 -6.16 -27.35 -25.53
CA VAL A 114 -7.50 -27.76 -25.99
C VAL A 114 -8.27 -26.61 -26.63
N ILE A 115 -8.03 -25.39 -26.17
CA ILE A 115 -8.63 -24.17 -26.71
C ILE A 115 -8.15 -23.90 -28.15
N PRO A 116 -9.01 -23.33 -29.03
CA PRO A 116 -8.67 -22.99 -30.41
C PRO A 116 -7.76 -21.75 -30.54
N PHE A 117 -6.66 -21.70 -29.80
CA PHE A 117 -5.58 -20.75 -30.06
C PHE A 117 -4.80 -21.14 -31.31
N ASP A 118 -4.18 -20.15 -31.97
CA ASP A 118 -3.24 -20.39 -33.06
C ASP A 118 -1.98 -21.13 -32.56
N GLU A 119 -1.28 -21.79 -33.49
CA GLU A 119 -0.11 -22.61 -33.19
C GLU A 119 1.01 -21.82 -32.50
N GLN A 120 1.18 -20.55 -32.87
CA GLN A 120 2.22 -19.69 -32.32
C GLN A 120 1.90 -19.31 -30.86
N THR A 121 0.64 -19.00 -30.56
CA THR A 121 0.16 -18.79 -29.17
C THR A 121 0.29 -20.06 -28.34
N LYS A 122 -0.07 -21.23 -28.86
CA LYS A 122 0.10 -22.52 -28.15
C LYS A 122 1.56 -22.80 -27.82
N LEU A 123 2.47 -22.56 -28.77
CA LEU A 123 3.91 -22.69 -28.54
C LEU A 123 4.38 -21.72 -27.44
N ALA A 124 3.91 -20.48 -27.45
CA ALA A 124 4.23 -19.51 -26.41
C ALA A 124 3.65 -19.91 -25.04
N ILE A 125 2.45 -20.47 -24.97
CA ILE A 125 1.88 -21.01 -23.72
C ILE A 125 2.79 -22.12 -23.17
N LEU A 126 3.24 -23.04 -24.02
CA LEU A 126 4.10 -24.14 -23.60
C LEU A 126 5.45 -23.61 -23.04
N ILE A 127 6.10 -22.68 -23.75
CA ILE A 127 7.38 -22.11 -23.31
C ILE A 127 7.19 -21.25 -22.05
N TRP A 128 6.19 -20.35 -22.05
CA TRP A 128 5.93 -19.42 -20.96
C TRP A 128 5.44 -20.11 -19.69
N SER A 129 4.94 -21.36 -19.76
CA SER A 129 4.54 -22.15 -18.58
C SER A 129 5.66 -22.26 -17.54
N VAL A 130 6.92 -22.37 -17.98
CA VAL A 130 8.10 -22.38 -17.10
C VAL A 130 8.28 -21.02 -16.42
N GLY A 131 8.12 -19.93 -17.17
CA GLY A 131 8.16 -18.56 -16.65
C GLY A 131 7.02 -18.26 -15.67
N ALA A 132 5.80 -18.74 -15.97
CA ALA A 132 4.64 -18.64 -15.10
C ALA A 132 4.88 -19.37 -13.77
N TRP A 133 5.42 -20.59 -13.82
CA TRP A 133 5.81 -21.33 -12.61
C TRP A 133 6.89 -20.59 -11.80
N ALA A 134 7.93 -20.07 -12.45
CA ALA A 134 8.97 -19.29 -11.79
C ALA A 134 8.41 -18.01 -11.14
N THR A 135 7.47 -17.33 -11.80
CA THR A 135 6.76 -16.16 -11.25
C THR A 135 6.00 -16.55 -9.97
N LEU A 136 5.26 -17.66 -10.01
CA LEU A 136 4.52 -18.17 -8.87
C LEU A 136 5.43 -18.54 -7.69
N MET A 137 6.58 -19.14 -7.97
CA MET A 137 7.57 -19.47 -6.96
C MET A 137 8.27 -18.25 -6.39
N ASN A 138 8.49 -17.21 -7.20
CA ASN A 138 9.05 -15.95 -6.73
C ASN A 138 8.14 -15.29 -5.66
N VAL A 139 6.82 -15.31 -5.87
CA VAL A 139 5.84 -14.84 -4.89
C VAL A 139 5.90 -15.63 -3.57
N ALA A 140 6.26 -16.92 -3.62
CA ALA A 140 6.36 -17.76 -2.42
C ALA A 140 7.55 -17.41 -1.51
N VAL A 141 8.65 -16.87 -2.05
CA VAL A 141 9.87 -16.57 -1.27
C VAL A 141 9.98 -15.11 -0.85
N LEU A 142 9.29 -14.21 -1.54
CA LEU A 142 9.30 -12.76 -1.28
C LEU A 142 8.89 -12.35 0.16
N PRO A 143 7.97 -13.05 0.86
CA PRO A 143 7.60 -12.71 2.23
C PRO A 143 8.80 -12.61 3.19
N VAL A 144 9.85 -13.42 3.01
CA VAL A 144 11.06 -13.35 3.86
C VAL A 144 11.80 -12.03 3.68
N LEU A 145 11.95 -11.57 2.43
CA LEU A 145 12.61 -10.30 2.12
C LEU A 145 11.78 -9.11 2.61
N GLN A 146 10.45 -9.22 2.54
CA GLN A 146 9.51 -8.22 3.07
C GLN A 146 9.59 -8.12 4.60
N GLN A 147 9.50 -9.25 5.30
CA GLN A 147 9.54 -9.32 6.77
C GLN A 147 10.87 -8.78 7.32
N GLN A 148 12.00 -9.08 6.66
CA GLN A 148 13.31 -8.60 7.07
C GLN A 148 13.63 -7.17 6.59
N LEU A 149 12.71 -6.49 5.89
CA LEU A 149 12.90 -5.17 5.28
C LEU A 149 14.13 -5.11 4.34
N ARG A 150 14.38 -6.18 3.59
CA ARG A 150 15.51 -6.33 2.66
C ARG A 150 15.09 -6.24 1.20
N MET A 151 14.13 -5.38 0.88
CA MET A 151 13.55 -5.29 -0.47
C MET A 151 14.53 -4.81 -1.54
N HIS A 152 15.64 -4.19 -1.16
CA HIS A 152 16.72 -3.84 -2.09
C HIS A 152 17.25 -5.06 -2.86
N TRP A 153 17.27 -6.24 -2.24
CA TRP A 153 17.67 -7.49 -2.91
C TRP A 153 16.62 -7.94 -3.93
N ALA A 154 15.34 -7.93 -3.57
CA ALA A 154 14.24 -8.28 -4.47
C ALA A 154 14.20 -7.34 -5.69
N VAL A 155 14.41 -6.04 -5.44
CA VAL A 155 14.50 -5.02 -6.49
C VAL A 155 15.70 -5.27 -7.40
N ALA A 156 16.87 -5.58 -6.84
CA ALA A 156 18.06 -5.89 -7.62
C ALA A 156 17.88 -7.17 -8.46
N ALA A 157 17.27 -8.22 -7.91
CA ALA A 157 16.94 -9.45 -8.62
C ALA A 157 15.99 -9.17 -9.80
N ASN A 158 14.96 -8.34 -9.59
CA ASN A 158 14.00 -7.96 -10.62
C ASN A 158 14.67 -7.16 -11.77
N VAL A 159 15.50 -6.17 -11.43
CA VAL A 159 16.25 -5.39 -12.42
C VAL A 159 17.21 -6.29 -13.20
N ALA A 160 17.92 -7.20 -12.51
CA ALA A 160 18.83 -8.16 -13.15
C ALA A 160 18.08 -9.06 -14.14
N GLY A 161 16.97 -9.66 -13.72
CA GLY A 161 16.16 -10.52 -14.58
C GLY A 161 15.57 -9.80 -15.79
N ARG A 162 15.06 -8.57 -15.60
CA ARG A 162 14.57 -7.74 -16.73
C ARG A 162 15.68 -7.34 -17.69
N THR A 163 16.88 -7.07 -17.17
CA THR A 163 18.05 -6.75 -18.01
C THR A 163 18.49 -7.96 -18.82
N VAL A 164 18.53 -9.15 -18.20
CA VAL A 164 18.79 -10.41 -18.91
C VAL A 164 17.75 -10.65 -19.99
N ALA A 165 16.46 -10.47 -19.70
CA ALA A 165 15.41 -10.58 -20.71
C ALA A 165 15.61 -9.61 -21.88
N LEU A 166 15.96 -8.35 -21.62
CA LEU A 166 16.23 -7.36 -22.66
C LEU A 166 17.41 -7.76 -23.53
N VAL A 167 18.55 -8.10 -22.92
CA VAL A 167 19.78 -8.46 -23.63
C VAL A 167 19.55 -9.71 -24.49
N LEU A 168 18.90 -10.74 -23.94
CA LEU A 168 18.59 -11.95 -24.69
C LEU A 168 17.54 -11.72 -25.78
N THR A 169 16.60 -10.80 -25.58
CA THR A 169 15.63 -10.41 -26.63
C THR A 169 16.34 -9.75 -27.79
N LEU A 170 17.21 -8.77 -27.53
CA LEU A 170 18.00 -8.12 -28.57
C LEU A 170 18.92 -9.13 -29.28
N GLY A 171 19.55 -10.03 -28.52
CA GLY A 171 20.33 -11.13 -29.06
C GLY A 171 19.53 -12.03 -30.00
N ALA A 172 18.37 -12.53 -29.54
CA ALA A 172 17.49 -13.40 -30.32
C ALA A 172 17.01 -12.76 -31.63
N LEU A 173 16.68 -11.46 -31.59
CA LEU A 173 16.29 -10.71 -32.78
C LEU A 173 17.47 -10.53 -33.75
N SER A 174 18.68 -10.27 -33.23
CA SER A 174 19.88 -10.08 -34.06
C SER A 174 20.39 -11.37 -34.73
N THR A 175 20.16 -12.53 -34.11
CA THR A 175 20.60 -13.83 -34.62
C THR A 175 19.53 -14.55 -35.43
N GLY A 176 18.35 -13.94 -35.64
CA GLY A 176 17.26 -14.56 -36.39
C GLY A 176 16.56 -15.71 -35.67
N LEU A 177 16.71 -15.85 -34.34
CA LEU A 177 15.95 -16.84 -33.55
C LEU A 177 14.45 -16.50 -33.48
N GLY A 178 14.08 -15.28 -33.90
CA GLY A 178 12.70 -14.85 -34.11
C GLY A 178 11.86 -14.91 -32.84
N PHE A 179 10.57 -15.21 -33.01
CA PHE A 179 9.59 -15.29 -31.93
C PHE A 179 10.00 -16.23 -30.80
N THR A 180 10.37 -17.47 -31.12
CA THR A 180 10.70 -18.48 -30.11
C THR A 180 11.88 -18.06 -29.23
N GLY A 181 12.92 -17.48 -29.84
CA GLY A 181 14.06 -16.93 -29.08
C GLY A 181 13.65 -15.81 -28.13
N VAL A 182 12.75 -14.93 -28.57
CA VAL A 182 12.22 -13.84 -27.72
C VAL A 182 11.40 -14.39 -26.55
N VAL A 183 10.52 -15.38 -26.77
CA VAL A 183 9.74 -15.98 -25.66
C VAL A 183 10.66 -16.62 -24.62
N TRP A 184 11.69 -17.37 -25.07
CA TRP A 184 12.70 -17.93 -24.16
C TRP A 184 13.50 -16.86 -23.43
N ALA A 185 13.87 -15.76 -24.08
CA ALA A 185 14.54 -14.64 -23.44
C ALA A 185 13.73 -14.09 -22.25
N GLN A 186 12.41 -13.95 -22.41
CA GLN A 186 11.53 -13.51 -21.33
C GLN A 186 11.46 -14.55 -20.20
N VAL A 187 11.33 -15.83 -20.52
CA VAL A 187 11.32 -16.92 -19.52
C VAL A 187 12.63 -16.94 -18.71
N ILE A 188 13.78 -16.82 -19.38
CA ILE A 188 15.09 -16.80 -18.73
C ILE A 188 15.23 -15.59 -17.81
N GLY A 189 14.72 -14.42 -18.20
CA GLY A 189 14.74 -13.24 -17.33
C GLY A 189 13.89 -13.39 -16.06
N VAL A 190 12.69 -13.96 -16.18
CA VAL A 190 11.84 -14.28 -15.02
C VAL A 190 12.49 -15.35 -14.14
N ALA A 191 13.02 -16.41 -14.74
CA ALA A 191 13.75 -17.45 -14.02
C ALA A 191 14.98 -16.87 -13.31
N THR A 192 15.70 -15.93 -13.91
CA THR A 192 16.84 -15.24 -13.28
C THR A 192 16.38 -14.47 -12.03
N THR A 193 15.27 -13.73 -12.12
CA THR A 193 14.69 -13.02 -10.96
C THR A 193 14.41 -14.01 -9.83
N PHE A 194 13.70 -15.10 -10.14
CA PHE A 194 13.36 -16.13 -9.18
C PHE A 194 14.58 -16.80 -8.55
N LEU A 195 15.55 -17.22 -9.36
CA LEU A 195 16.74 -17.94 -8.89
C LEU A 195 17.64 -17.04 -8.02
N VAL A 196 17.76 -15.76 -8.36
CA VAL A 196 18.49 -14.79 -7.53
C VAL A 196 17.78 -14.59 -6.19
N ASP A 197 16.47 -14.37 -6.18
CA ASP A 197 15.70 -14.25 -4.94
C ASP A 197 15.76 -15.51 -4.09
N LEU A 198 15.63 -16.69 -4.71
CA LEU A 198 15.75 -17.98 -4.03
C LEU A 198 17.14 -18.16 -3.42
N ALA A 199 18.20 -17.80 -4.13
CA ALA A 199 19.57 -17.89 -3.63
C ALA A 199 19.82 -16.92 -2.45
N ILE A 200 19.26 -15.72 -2.52
CA ILE A 200 19.36 -14.73 -1.43
C ILE A 200 18.57 -15.22 -0.21
N VAL A 201 17.31 -15.62 -0.38
CA VAL A 201 16.47 -16.12 0.71
C VAL A 201 17.06 -17.40 1.32
N GLY A 202 17.61 -18.31 0.51
CA GLY A 202 18.26 -19.53 0.99
C GLY A 202 19.51 -19.27 1.85
N ARG A 203 20.13 -18.09 1.75
CA ARG A 203 21.21 -17.64 2.66
C ARG A 203 20.68 -17.01 3.95
N LEU A 204 19.43 -16.56 3.96
CA LEU A 204 18.81 -15.95 5.14
C LEU A 204 18.08 -16.99 5.99
N VAL A 205 17.43 -17.95 5.34
CA VAL A 205 16.58 -18.96 5.97
C VAL A 205 16.79 -20.31 5.26
N PRO A 206 17.10 -21.40 5.97
CA PRO A 206 17.19 -22.72 5.38
C PRO A 206 15.86 -23.18 4.75
N LEU A 207 15.82 -23.39 3.44
CA LEU A 207 14.61 -23.78 2.71
C LEU A 207 14.49 -25.30 2.50
N ARG A 208 14.94 -26.11 3.47
CA ARG A 208 14.82 -27.58 3.37
C ARG A 208 13.36 -28.00 3.51
N PRO A 209 12.71 -28.56 2.47
CA PRO A 209 11.27 -28.77 2.47
C PRO A 209 10.84 -29.77 3.54
N ILE A 210 9.72 -29.46 4.21
CA ILE A 210 9.00 -30.34 5.14
C ILE A 210 7.58 -30.49 4.61
N LEU A 211 7.15 -31.73 4.37
CA LEU A 211 5.78 -32.03 3.99
C LEU A 211 4.93 -32.12 5.26
N ASP A 212 4.04 -31.14 5.46
CA ASP A 212 3.16 -31.03 6.62
C ASP A 212 1.72 -30.82 6.13
N LEU A 213 1.05 -31.93 5.79
CA LEU A 213 -0.33 -31.91 5.25
C LEU A 213 -1.32 -31.23 6.21
N PRO A 214 -1.28 -31.46 7.54
CA PRO A 214 -2.11 -30.72 8.49
C PRO A 214 -1.91 -29.20 8.41
N TYR A 215 -0.65 -28.74 8.37
CA TYR A 215 -0.35 -27.32 8.20
C TYR A 215 -0.85 -26.80 6.84
N TRP A 216 -0.68 -27.56 5.75
CA TRP A 216 -1.15 -27.17 4.42
C TRP A 216 -2.66 -26.96 4.39
N LYS A 217 -3.42 -27.88 4.97
CA LYS A 217 -4.89 -27.77 5.06
C LYS A 217 -5.31 -26.51 5.81
N THR A 218 -4.66 -26.22 6.93
CA THR A 218 -4.91 -25.02 7.73
C THR A 218 -4.58 -23.76 6.95
N LEU A 219 -3.41 -23.72 6.30
CA LEU A 219 -2.93 -22.57 5.55
C LEU A 219 -3.80 -22.27 4.31
N VAL A 220 -4.22 -23.28 3.56
CA VAL A 220 -5.14 -23.11 2.42
C VAL A 220 -6.49 -22.59 2.91
N ARG A 221 -7.05 -23.17 3.98
CA ARG A 221 -8.36 -22.77 4.51
C ARG A 221 -8.35 -21.34 5.04
N SER A 222 -7.29 -20.93 5.73
CA SER A 222 -7.18 -19.57 6.28
C SER A 222 -6.95 -18.51 5.20
N SER A 223 -6.34 -18.89 4.09
CA SER A 223 -6.00 -17.96 3.00
C SER A 223 -7.11 -17.81 1.95
N PHE A 224 -7.97 -18.83 1.80
CA PHE A 224 -8.98 -18.92 0.72
C PHE A 224 -9.82 -17.64 0.52
N VAL A 225 -10.33 -17.04 1.62
CA VAL A 225 -11.20 -15.85 1.53
C VAL A 225 -10.42 -14.62 1.05
N ILE A 226 -9.22 -14.41 1.61
CA ILE A 226 -8.33 -13.30 1.23
C ILE A 226 -7.91 -13.47 -0.24
N GLY A 227 -7.57 -14.70 -0.61
CA GLY A 227 -7.21 -15.10 -1.95
C GLY A 227 -8.29 -14.86 -2.98
N LEU A 228 -9.53 -15.24 -2.67
CA LEU A 228 -10.66 -15.08 -3.58
C LEU A 228 -10.94 -13.60 -3.88
N ALA A 229 -10.86 -12.73 -2.87
CA ALA A 229 -11.07 -11.29 -3.04
C ALA A 229 -9.97 -10.63 -3.90
N ILE A 230 -8.69 -10.92 -3.61
CA ILE A 230 -7.55 -10.41 -4.39
C ILE A 230 -7.59 -10.97 -5.81
N GLY A 231 -7.90 -12.26 -5.92
CA GLY A 231 -7.91 -12.99 -7.17
C GLY A 231 -8.95 -12.49 -8.16
N LEU A 232 -10.21 -12.34 -7.73
CA LEU A 232 -11.28 -11.86 -8.60
C LEU A 232 -10.99 -10.47 -9.19
N GLY A 233 -10.37 -9.59 -8.40
CA GLY A 233 -9.93 -8.28 -8.87
C GLY A 233 -8.85 -8.36 -9.97
N GLN A 234 -7.93 -9.32 -9.88
CA GLN A 234 -6.84 -9.50 -10.86
C GLN A 234 -7.31 -10.14 -12.17
N VAL A 235 -8.26 -11.09 -12.08
CA VAL A 235 -8.87 -11.73 -13.27
C VAL A 235 -9.52 -10.68 -14.17
N PHE A 236 -10.22 -9.71 -13.58
CA PHE A 236 -10.85 -8.62 -14.32
C PHE A 236 -9.91 -7.87 -15.27
N PHE A 237 -8.65 -7.61 -14.88
CA PHE A 237 -7.70 -6.83 -15.71
C PHE A 237 -7.15 -7.58 -16.94
N LYS A 238 -7.33 -8.90 -17.04
CA LYS A 238 -6.71 -9.71 -18.11
C LYS A 238 -7.69 -10.56 -18.92
N VAL A 239 -8.94 -10.71 -18.46
CA VAL A 239 -9.94 -11.57 -19.11
C VAL A 239 -10.31 -11.09 -20.50
N ASP A 240 -10.41 -9.78 -20.71
CA ASP A 240 -10.69 -9.16 -22.01
C ASP A 240 -9.63 -9.53 -23.06
N GLY A 241 -8.34 -9.48 -22.72
CA GLY A 241 -7.24 -9.88 -23.59
C GLY A 241 -7.28 -11.37 -23.96
N VAL A 242 -7.69 -12.23 -23.02
CA VAL A 242 -7.89 -13.66 -23.29
C VAL A 242 -9.06 -13.88 -24.24
N ILE A 243 -10.22 -13.24 -24.01
CA ILE A 243 -11.38 -13.39 -24.91
C ILE A 243 -11.07 -12.83 -26.29
N LEU A 244 -10.37 -11.68 -26.38
CA LEU A 244 -9.96 -11.09 -27.65
C LEU A 244 -9.10 -12.08 -28.46
N ALA A 245 -8.14 -12.75 -27.81
CA ALA A 245 -7.28 -13.76 -28.44
C ALA A 245 -8.02 -15.03 -28.89
N LEU A 246 -9.23 -15.29 -28.38
CA LEU A 246 -10.05 -16.43 -28.80
C LEU A 246 -10.91 -16.14 -30.03
N VAL A 247 -11.27 -14.87 -30.26
CA VAL A 247 -12.29 -14.50 -31.24
C VAL A 247 -11.78 -13.57 -32.34
N ARG A 248 -10.56 -13.03 -32.21
CA ARG A 248 -9.94 -12.13 -33.20
C ARG A 248 -8.51 -12.58 -33.56
N PRO A 249 -7.99 -12.15 -34.73
CA PRO A 249 -6.62 -12.44 -35.15
C PRO A 249 -5.58 -11.90 -34.16
N GLY A 250 -4.41 -12.55 -34.14
CA GLY A 250 -3.28 -12.17 -33.28
C GLY A 250 -2.85 -10.72 -33.45
N GLU A 251 -2.91 -10.19 -34.67
CA GLU A 251 -2.63 -8.78 -34.97
C GLU A 251 -3.45 -7.79 -34.10
N GLU A 252 -4.76 -8.03 -33.93
CA GLU A 252 -5.61 -7.16 -33.08
C GLU A 252 -5.26 -7.28 -31.60
N VAL A 253 -4.89 -8.48 -31.15
CA VAL A 253 -4.37 -8.70 -29.79
C VAL A 253 -3.07 -7.93 -29.59
N GLY A 254 -2.21 -7.88 -30.61
CA GLY A 254 -0.97 -7.11 -30.61
C GLY A 254 -1.21 -5.61 -30.51
N PHE A 255 -2.15 -5.06 -31.29
CA PHE A 255 -2.54 -3.65 -31.20
C PHE A 255 -3.09 -3.28 -29.83
N TYR A 256 -3.98 -4.12 -29.29
CA TYR A 256 -4.55 -3.91 -27.96
C TYR A 256 -3.47 -3.98 -26.88
N GLY A 257 -2.61 -5.00 -26.93
CA GLY A 257 -1.51 -5.20 -25.98
C GLY A 257 -0.48 -4.06 -26.01
N ALA A 258 -0.22 -3.47 -27.18
CA ALA A 258 0.66 -2.31 -27.30
C ALA A 258 0.07 -1.06 -26.63
N ALA A 259 -1.24 -0.81 -26.80
CA ALA A 259 -1.93 0.28 -26.11
C ALA A 259 -2.00 0.04 -24.60
N TYR A 260 -2.29 -1.18 -24.17
CA TYR A 260 -2.38 -1.55 -22.76
C TYR A 260 -1.06 -1.31 -22.01
N LYS A 261 0.09 -1.38 -22.71
CA LYS A 261 1.38 -1.11 -22.10
C LYS A 261 1.49 0.30 -21.49
N PHE A 262 0.84 1.27 -22.10
CA PHE A 262 0.80 2.64 -21.60
C PHE A 262 -0.09 2.78 -20.35
N LEU A 263 -1.13 1.94 -20.21
CA LEU A 263 -1.92 1.87 -18.99
C LEU A 263 -1.09 1.31 -17.83
N GLU A 264 -0.34 0.23 -18.06
CA GLU A 264 0.56 -0.35 -17.04
C GLU A 264 1.62 0.65 -16.54
N LEU A 265 2.08 1.56 -17.41
CA LEU A 265 3.00 2.63 -16.99
C LEU A 265 2.33 3.67 -16.10
N SER A 266 1.04 3.95 -16.33
CA SER A 266 0.27 4.88 -15.50
C SER A 266 0.07 4.34 -14.08
N ASP A 267 -0.04 3.03 -13.91
CA ASP A 267 -0.20 2.37 -12.61
C ASP A 267 0.99 2.58 -11.67
N LEU A 268 2.20 2.79 -12.22
CA LEU A 268 3.40 3.06 -11.45
C LEU A 268 3.27 4.38 -10.65
N ILE A 269 2.57 5.36 -11.22
CA ILE A 269 2.31 6.64 -10.56
C ILE A 269 1.39 6.42 -9.35
N VAL A 270 0.34 5.60 -9.52
CA VAL A 270 -0.59 5.25 -8.44
C VAL A 270 0.11 4.48 -7.34
N ALA A 271 0.92 3.49 -7.71
CA ALA A 271 1.68 2.67 -6.77
C ALA A 271 2.63 3.52 -5.91
N ALA A 272 3.27 4.54 -6.48
CA ALA A 272 4.12 5.47 -5.74
C ALA A 272 3.32 6.28 -4.70
N ILE A 273 2.12 6.76 -5.06
CA ILE A 273 1.24 7.52 -4.15
C ILE A 273 0.63 6.60 -3.07
N ALA A 274 0.35 5.35 -3.41
CA ALA A 274 -0.19 4.35 -2.49
C ALA A 274 0.70 4.15 -1.25
N LEU A 275 2.01 4.08 -1.47
CA LEU A 275 3.01 3.86 -0.42
C LEU A 275 3.01 4.99 0.62
N SER A 276 2.72 6.23 0.21
CA SER A 276 2.68 7.37 1.12
C SER A 276 1.32 7.56 1.79
N VAL A 277 0.22 7.32 1.07
CA VAL A 277 -1.12 7.68 1.55
C VAL A 277 -1.77 6.58 2.40
N PHE A 278 -1.57 5.31 2.08
CA PHE A 278 -2.32 4.22 2.72
C PHE A 278 -2.07 4.08 4.24
N PRO A 279 -0.82 4.13 4.75
CA PRO A 279 -0.59 4.04 6.20
C PRO A 279 -1.28 5.17 6.98
N THR A 280 -1.29 6.38 6.40
CA THR A 280 -1.92 7.56 6.98
C THR A 280 -3.45 7.45 6.98
N LEU A 281 -4.03 6.91 5.90
CA LEU A 281 -5.48 6.63 5.83
C LEU A 281 -5.92 5.63 6.90
N THR A 282 -5.21 4.51 7.04
CA THR A 282 -5.55 3.49 8.04
C THR A 282 -5.46 4.06 9.46
N HIS A 283 -4.42 4.85 9.74
CA HIS A 283 -4.28 5.52 11.04
C HIS A 283 -5.50 6.40 11.35
N TYR A 284 -5.89 7.29 10.42
CA TYR A 284 -7.03 8.19 10.64
C TYR A 284 -8.37 7.49 10.78
N VAL A 285 -8.60 6.37 10.07
CA VAL A 285 -9.81 5.56 10.26
C VAL A 285 -9.83 4.93 11.65
N THR A 286 -8.70 4.38 12.11
CA THR A 286 -8.64 3.75 13.44
C THR A 286 -8.77 4.74 14.60
N THR A 287 -8.30 5.97 14.43
CA THR A 287 -8.33 7.01 15.47
C THR A 287 -9.58 7.88 15.42
N GLY A 288 -10.40 7.77 14.37
CA GLY A 288 -11.57 8.63 14.17
C GLY A 288 -11.22 10.10 13.92
N ASP A 289 -10.05 10.37 13.35
CA ASP A 289 -9.52 11.73 13.18
C ASP A 289 -10.33 12.53 12.14
N PRO A 290 -10.77 13.77 12.46
CA PRO A 290 -11.50 14.63 11.51
C PRO A 290 -10.67 15.00 10.26
N GLY A 291 -9.35 14.86 10.30
CA GLY A 291 -8.41 15.02 9.19
C GLY A 291 -8.54 13.98 8.08
N PHE A 292 -9.30 12.90 8.29
CA PHE A 292 -9.57 11.88 7.28
C PHE A 292 -10.15 12.46 5.98
N ARG A 293 -11.25 13.22 6.06
CA ARG A 293 -11.94 13.75 4.85
C ARG A 293 -11.06 14.73 4.06
N PRO A 294 -10.38 15.72 4.70
CA PRO A 294 -9.43 16.58 4.00
C PRO A 294 -8.29 15.83 3.33
N LEU A 295 -7.74 14.78 3.95
CA LEU A 295 -6.69 13.97 3.33
C LEU A 295 -7.19 13.25 2.07
N VAL A 296 -8.34 12.58 2.16
CA VAL A 296 -8.94 11.89 1.02
C VAL A 296 -9.23 12.88 -0.11
N GLN A 297 -9.79 14.06 0.19
CA GLN A 297 -10.06 15.08 -0.83
C GLN A 297 -8.78 15.57 -1.52
N ARG A 298 -7.72 15.89 -0.75
CA ARG A 298 -6.44 16.35 -1.33
C ARG A 298 -5.80 15.26 -2.20
N THR A 299 -5.83 14.02 -1.74
CA THR A 299 -5.31 12.89 -2.50
C THR A 299 -6.11 12.71 -3.80
N PHE A 300 -7.44 12.80 -3.72
CA PHE A 300 -8.32 12.74 -4.87
C PHE A 300 -7.98 13.82 -5.91
N ASP A 301 -7.83 15.07 -5.47
CA ASP A 301 -7.52 16.20 -6.35
C ASP A 301 -6.16 16.03 -7.06
N VAL A 302 -5.13 15.58 -6.32
CA VAL A 302 -3.79 15.32 -6.88
C VAL A 302 -3.84 14.19 -7.89
N LEU A 303 -4.46 13.05 -7.54
CA LEU A 303 -4.62 11.92 -8.44
C LEU A 303 -5.39 12.31 -9.71
N LEU A 304 -6.48 13.06 -9.57
CA LEU A 304 -7.28 13.53 -10.71
C LEU A 304 -6.47 14.45 -11.63
N SER A 305 -5.65 15.34 -11.07
CA SER A 305 -4.80 16.24 -11.84
C SER A 305 -3.73 15.50 -12.66
N ILE A 306 -3.10 14.48 -12.08
CA ILE A 306 -2.07 13.68 -12.75
C ILE A 306 -2.70 12.73 -13.77
N ALA A 307 -3.79 12.07 -13.42
CA ALA A 307 -4.46 11.13 -14.31
C ALA A 307 -5.04 11.83 -15.55
N THR A 308 -5.56 13.05 -15.38
CA THR A 308 -6.07 13.84 -16.51
C THR A 308 -4.93 14.26 -17.44
N LEU A 309 -3.76 14.63 -16.91
CA LEU A 309 -2.58 14.88 -17.74
C LEU A 309 -2.26 13.67 -18.63
N VAL A 310 -2.18 12.48 -18.03
CA VAL A 310 -1.92 11.22 -18.77
C VAL A 310 -3.00 10.95 -19.82
N ALA A 311 -4.27 11.09 -19.46
CA ALA A 311 -5.40 10.91 -20.36
C ALA A 311 -5.35 11.86 -21.57
N ILE A 312 -5.02 13.13 -21.35
CA ILE A 312 -4.92 14.12 -22.43
C ILE A 312 -3.74 13.82 -23.35
N VAL A 313 -2.60 13.34 -22.81
CA VAL A 313 -1.49 12.85 -23.66
C VAL A 313 -1.95 11.70 -24.56
N PHE A 314 -2.71 10.74 -24.02
CA PHE A 314 -3.24 9.61 -24.82
C PHE A 314 -4.30 10.05 -25.85
N LEU A 315 -5.03 11.13 -25.59
CA LEU A 315 -6.00 11.67 -26.56
C LEU A 315 -5.34 12.46 -27.70
N ILE A 316 -4.28 13.20 -27.42
CA ILE A 316 -3.64 14.11 -28.39
C ILE A 316 -2.56 13.40 -29.21
N PHE A 317 -1.74 12.56 -28.57
CA PHE A 317 -0.56 11.94 -29.18
C PHE A 317 -0.64 10.39 -29.29
N PRO A 318 -1.80 9.74 -29.51
CA PRO A 318 -1.88 8.28 -29.46
C PRO A 318 -1.03 7.61 -30.54
N ARG A 319 -1.04 8.17 -31.76
CA ARG A 319 -0.31 7.61 -32.91
C ARG A 319 1.18 7.78 -32.72
N GLU A 320 1.61 8.94 -32.26
CA GLU A 320 3.00 9.29 -32.02
C GLU A 320 3.60 8.39 -30.93
N LEU A 321 2.87 8.18 -29.83
CA LEU A 321 3.28 7.29 -28.75
C LEU A 321 3.45 5.84 -29.24
N ILE A 322 2.45 5.31 -29.95
CA ILE A 322 2.47 3.93 -30.42
C ILE A 322 3.54 3.74 -31.50
N THR A 323 3.64 4.63 -32.48
CA THR A 323 4.62 4.51 -33.57
C THR A 323 6.06 4.78 -33.11
N LEU A 324 6.27 5.69 -32.15
CA LEU A 324 7.60 5.90 -31.54
C LEU A 324 8.06 4.66 -30.75
N THR A 325 7.15 3.86 -30.22
CA THR A 325 7.52 2.76 -29.31
C THR A 325 7.47 1.40 -29.98
N ALA A 326 6.36 1.11 -30.64
CA ALA A 326 6.08 -0.17 -31.27
C ALA A 326 6.36 -0.20 -32.79
N GLY A 327 6.48 0.98 -33.43
CA GLY A 327 6.71 1.10 -34.87
C GLY A 327 5.43 1.36 -35.67
N SER A 328 5.59 1.61 -36.98
CA SER A 328 4.49 2.00 -37.87
C SER A 328 3.45 0.90 -38.09
N GLU A 329 3.86 -0.37 -38.02
CA GLU A 329 2.95 -1.51 -38.16
C GLU A 329 1.88 -1.55 -37.05
N PHE A 330 2.19 -0.99 -35.87
CA PHE A 330 1.26 -0.90 -34.74
C PHE A 330 0.35 0.32 -34.78
N ALA A 331 0.35 1.13 -35.85
CA ALA A 331 -0.38 2.40 -35.88
C ALA A 331 -1.88 2.26 -35.55
N ALA A 332 -2.52 1.13 -35.88
CA ALA A 332 -3.92 0.86 -35.51
C ALA A 332 -4.15 0.78 -33.98
N GLY A 333 -3.12 0.42 -33.20
CA GLY A 333 -3.14 0.47 -31.74
C GLY A 333 -3.34 1.88 -31.17
N ALA A 334 -3.12 2.94 -31.96
CA ALA A 334 -3.45 4.31 -31.58
C ALA A 334 -4.95 4.49 -31.32
N ASP A 335 -5.82 3.80 -32.07
CA ASP A 335 -7.26 3.83 -31.84
C ASP A 335 -7.61 3.22 -30.48
N ALA A 336 -6.95 2.11 -30.12
CA ALA A 336 -7.13 1.48 -28.82
C ALA A 336 -6.69 2.41 -27.69
N LEU A 337 -5.50 3.03 -27.81
CA LEU A 337 -4.95 3.95 -26.81
C LEU A 337 -5.84 5.17 -26.63
N ARG A 338 -6.40 5.72 -27.72
CA ARG A 338 -7.34 6.85 -27.67
C ARG A 338 -8.64 6.48 -26.96
N LEU A 339 -9.20 5.29 -27.23
CA LEU A 339 -10.40 4.79 -26.57
C LEU A 339 -10.16 4.49 -25.08
N LEU A 340 -8.96 4.02 -24.74
CA LEU A 340 -8.52 3.77 -23.36
C LEU A 340 -8.10 5.05 -22.63
N ALA A 341 -8.02 6.21 -23.29
CA ALA A 341 -7.54 7.43 -22.65
C ALA A 341 -8.31 7.87 -21.38
N PRO A 342 -9.63 7.63 -21.22
CA PRO A 342 -10.32 7.88 -19.95
C PRO A 342 -9.91 6.94 -18.82
N TYR A 343 -9.34 5.77 -19.14
CA TYR A 343 -9.06 4.70 -18.19
C TYR A 343 -8.16 5.12 -17.04
N PRO A 344 -7.00 5.80 -17.22
CA PRO A 344 -6.17 6.24 -16.09
C PRO A 344 -6.93 7.12 -15.09
N VAL A 345 -7.81 8.01 -15.56
CA VAL A 345 -8.64 8.85 -14.67
C VAL A 345 -9.56 7.99 -13.82
N LEU A 346 -10.27 7.06 -14.44
CA LEU A 346 -11.18 6.15 -13.76
C LEU A 346 -10.42 5.24 -12.79
N PHE A 347 -9.33 4.63 -13.24
CA PHE A 347 -8.49 3.75 -12.43
C PHE A 347 -7.94 4.46 -11.19
N PHE A 348 -7.44 5.70 -11.32
CA PHE A 348 -6.89 6.44 -10.19
C PHE A 348 -7.98 6.80 -9.15
N ILE A 349 -9.18 7.17 -9.62
CA ILE A 349 -10.34 7.41 -8.75
C ILE A 349 -10.75 6.12 -8.05
N ASN A 350 -10.91 5.05 -8.82
CA ASN A 350 -11.28 3.74 -8.33
C ASN A 350 -10.28 3.27 -7.28
N PHE A 351 -8.98 3.39 -7.55
CA PHE A 351 -7.91 3.08 -6.63
C PHE A 351 -8.08 3.75 -5.26
N LEU A 352 -8.31 5.06 -5.23
CA LEU A 352 -8.50 5.78 -3.97
C LEU A 352 -9.75 5.32 -3.20
N ILE A 353 -10.87 5.13 -3.90
CA ILE A 353 -12.12 4.68 -3.28
C ILE A 353 -11.95 3.28 -2.69
N TRP A 354 -11.31 2.37 -3.42
CA TRP A 354 -11.00 1.02 -2.93
C TRP A 354 -10.14 1.06 -1.66
N ARG A 355 -9.13 1.93 -1.61
CA ARG A 355 -8.30 2.11 -0.40
C ARG A 355 -9.11 2.58 0.80
N VAL A 356 -10.05 3.49 0.58
CA VAL A 356 -10.97 3.96 1.63
C VAL A 356 -11.89 2.84 2.10
N LEU A 357 -12.48 2.07 1.19
CA LEU A 357 -13.38 0.96 1.54
C LEU A 357 -12.64 -0.15 2.30
N ILE A 358 -11.42 -0.48 1.89
CA ILE A 358 -10.55 -1.44 2.61
C ILE A 358 -10.23 -0.93 4.02
N ALA A 359 -9.83 0.34 4.16
CA ALA A 359 -9.52 0.91 5.47
C ALA A 359 -10.72 0.88 6.44
N ASN A 360 -11.95 0.87 5.90
CA ASN A 360 -13.20 0.80 6.66
C ASN A 360 -13.78 -0.63 6.80
N GLY A 361 -13.03 -1.68 6.43
CA GLY A 361 -13.45 -3.07 6.59
C GLY A 361 -14.65 -3.49 5.74
N GLN A 362 -14.85 -2.88 4.56
CA GLN A 362 -15.98 -3.14 3.67
C GLN A 362 -15.73 -4.31 2.69
N ASP A 363 -15.08 -5.39 3.14
CA ASP A 363 -14.58 -6.47 2.27
C ASP A 363 -15.70 -7.17 1.47
N ARG A 364 -16.88 -7.35 2.07
CA ARG A 364 -18.03 -7.99 1.41
C ARG A 364 -18.58 -7.13 0.26
N ALA A 365 -18.61 -5.81 0.43
CA ALA A 365 -19.07 -4.90 -0.61
C ALA A 365 -18.08 -4.87 -1.78
N LEU A 366 -16.77 -4.87 -1.49
CA LEU A 366 -15.72 -4.95 -2.51
C LEU A 366 -15.83 -6.24 -3.33
N LEU A 367 -16.06 -7.37 -2.68
CA LEU A 367 -16.28 -8.65 -3.36
C LEU A 367 -17.50 -8.63 -4.28
N ALA A 368 -18.62 -8.07 -3.80
CA ALA A 368 -19.84 -7.95 -4.60
C ALA A 368 -19.66 -7.03 -5.81
N ILE A 369 -18.94 -5.91 -5.64
CA ILE A 369 -18.60 -5.00 -6.74
C ILE A 369 -17.72 -5.73 -7.76
N ALA A 370 -16.63 -6.37 -7.32
CA ALA A 370 -15.71 -7.09 -8.19
C ALA A 370 -16.42 -8.18 -9.02
N ALA A 371 -17.25 -8.99 -8.37
CA ALA A 371 -18.03 -10.04 -9.05
C ALA A 371 -19.01 -9.44 -10.07
N SER A 372 -19.68 -8.34 -9.73
CA SER A 372 -20.64 -7.67 -10.62
C SER A 372 -19.94 -7.09 -11.85
N VAL A 373 -18.82 -6.40 -11.64
CA VAL A 373 -18.01 -5.80 -12.71
C VAL A 373 -17.41 -6.86 -13.61
N LEU A 374 -16.85 -7.95 -13.05
CA LEU A 374 -16.32 -9.06 -13.83
C LEU A 374 -17.39 -9.74 -14.69
N THR A 375 -18.58 -9.97 -14.13
CA THR A 375 -19.71 -10.57 -14.86
C THR A 375 -20.14 -9.67 -16.03
N LEU A 376 -20.28 -8.37 -15.77
CA LEU A 376 -20.60 -7.39 -16.82
C LEU A 376 -19.50 -7.36 -17.90
N ASN A 377 -18.23 -7.33 -17.48
CA ASN A 377 -17.10 -7.28 -18.40
C ASN A 377 -17.06 -8.50 -19.33
N ILE A 378 -17.22 -9.71 -18.78
CA ILE A 378 -17.30 -10.95 -19.57
C ILE A 378 -18.48 -10.89 -20.54
N ALA A 379 -19.67 -10.50 -20.06
CA ALA A 379 -20.88 -10.44 -20.90
C ALA A 379 -20.72 -9.44 -22.06
N LEU A 380 -20.20 -8.24 -21.79
CA LEU A 380 -19.95 -7.24 -22.82
C LEU A 380 -18.86 -7.70 -23.80
N ASN A 381 -17.79 -8.32 -23.32
CA ASN A 381 -16.71 -8.81 -24.17
C ASN A 381 -17.18 -9.93 -25.10
N VAL A 382 -17.92 -10.92 -24.59
CA VAL A 382 -18.48 -12.00 -25.41
C VAL A 382 -19.44 -11.44 -26.48
N ALA A 383 -20.22 -10.42 -26.15
CA ALA A 383 -21.17 -9.82 -27.09
C ALA A 383 -20.52 -8.88 -28.13
N LEU A 384 -19.53 -8.08 -27.73
CA LEU A 384 -19.03 -6.96 -28.53
C LEU A 384 -17.68 -7.24 -29.20
N LEU A 385 -16.84 -8.14 -28.69
CA LEU A 385 -15.54 -8.44 -29.30
C LEU A 385 -15.66 -9.08 -30.70
N PRO A 386 -16.56 -10.04 -30.97
CA PRO A 386 -16.66 -10.64 -32.30
C PRO A 386 -16.92 -9.60 -33.42
N PRO A 387 -17.89 -8.66 -33.30
CA PRO A 387 -18.14 -7.66 -34.35
C PRO A 387 -17.19 -6.45 -34.34
N TYR A 388 -16.69 -6.01 -33.17
CA TYR A 388 -15.95 -4.73 -33.06
C TYR A 388 -14.46 -4.86 -32.71
N GLY A 389 -13.98 -6.08 -32.46
CA GLY A 389 -12.57 -6.37 -32.25
C GLY A 389 -11.95 -5.65 -31.04
N PHE A 390 -10.67 -5.30 -31.12
CA PHE A 390 -9.95 -4.64 -30.02
C PHE A 390 -10.55 -3.29 -29.58
N ARG A 391 -11.28 -2.58 -30.45
CA ARG A 391 -11.97 -1.34 -30.09
C ARG A 391 -13.08 -1.59 -29.07
N ALA A 392 -13.74 -2.75 -29.17
CA ALA A 392 -14.71 -3.19 -28.18
C ALA A 392 -14.05 -3.39 -26.81
N ALA A 393 -12.91 -4.10 -26.77
CA ALA A 393 -12.16 -4.34 -25.53
C ALA A 393 -11.82 -3.03 -24.80
N ALA A 394 -11.37 -2.01 -25.55
CA ALA A 394 -11.06 -0.71 -24.99
C ALA A 394 -12.30 -0.03 -24.37
N VAL A 395 -13.44 -0.06 -25.05
CA VAL A 395 -14.69 0.54 -24.55
C VAL A 395 -15.26 -0.24 -23.37
N THR A 396 -15.22 -1.58 -23.40
CA THR A 396 -15.70 -2.41 -22.30
C THR A 396 -14.87 -2.22 -21.04
N ALA A 397 -13.54 -2.09 -21.16
CA ALA A 397 -12.66 -1.77 -20.04
C ALA A 397 -13.03 -0.44 -19.37
N VAL A 398 -13.23 0.62 -20.15
CA VAL A 398 -13.65 1.94 -19.63
C VAL A 398 -15.05 1.86 -19.00
N ALA A 399 -16.01 1.20 -19.65
CA ALA A 399 -17.37 1.05 -19.14
C ALA A 399 -17.43 0.26 -17.83
N SER A 400 -16.66 -0.82 -17.72
CA SER A 400 -16.52 -1.59 -16.48
C SER A 400 -16.01 -0.74 -15.32
N GLU A 401 -15.07 0.17 -15.58
CA GLU A 401 -14.51 1.05 -14.55
C GLU A 401 -15.48 2.13 -14.09
N VAL A 402 -16.28 2.69 -15.00
CA VAL A 402 -17.40 3.58 -14.65
C VAL A 402 -18.39 2.88 -13.72
N VAL A 403 -18.76 1.64 -14.04
CA VAL A 403 -19.67 0.85 -13.20
C VAL A 403 -19.05 0.56 -11.83
N SER A 404 -17.77 0.16 -11.80
CA SER A 404 -17.02 -0.09 -10.56
C SER A 404 -17.04 1.13 -9.63
N ILE A 405 -16.68 2.31 -10.15
CA ILE A 405 -16.67 3.57 -9.40
C ILE A 405 -18.07 3.94 -8.93
N THR A 406 -19.09 3.77 -9.77
CA THR A 406 -20.47 4.10 -9.43
C THR A 406 -20.96 3.25 -8.26
N LEU A 407 -20.75 1.94 -8.31
CA LEU A 407 -21.13 1.03 -7.22
C LEU A 407 -20.33 1.34 -5.95
N ALA A 408 -19.02 1.58 -6.06
CA ALA A 408 -18.16 1.92 -4.93
C ALA A 408 -18.55 3.25 -4.28
N ALA A 409 -18.93 4.27 -5.07
CA ALA A 409 -19.41 5.55 -4.58
C ALA A 409 -20.77 5.43 -3.85
N ILE A 410 -21.68 4.57 -4.33
CA ILE A 410 -22.95 4.28 -3.65
C ILE A 410 -22.70 3.65 -2.27
N VAL A 411 -21.79 2.67 -2.19
CA VAL A 411 -21.42 2.03 -0.92
C VAL A 411 -20.81 3.05 0.03
N LEU A 412 -19.88 3.88 -0.47
CA LEU A 412 -19.22 4.91 0.32
C LEU A 412 -20.22 5.96 0.85
N GLY A 413 -21.14 6.42 0.00
CA GLY A 413 -22.17 7.38 0.38
C GLY A 413 -23.13 6.85 1.46
N ARG A 414 -23.55 5.58 1.36
CA ARG A 414 -24.43 4.94 2.35
C ARG A 414 -23.75 4.64 3.68
N GLY A 415 -22.47 4.26 3.66
CA GLY A 415 -21.73 3.86 4.86
C GLY A 415 -21.08 5.02 5.62
N GLN A 416 -20.52 6.00 4.90
CA GLN A 416 -19.63 7.03 5.46
C GLN A 416 -20.16 8.46 5.32
N GLY A 417 -21.23 8.67 4.55
CA GLY A 417 -21.80 10.00 4.28
C GLY A 417 -20.81 10.97 3.62
N PHE A 418 -19.78 10.46 2.95
CA PHE A 418 -18.71 11.25 2.34
C PHE A 418 -18.33 10.67 0.99
N VAL A 419 -18.39 11.51 -0.06
CA VAL A 419 -17.86 11.23 -1.39
C VAL A 419 -16.96 12.41 -1.76
N PRO A 420 -15.74 12.18 -2.29
CA PRO A 420 -14.87 13.27 -2.71
C PRO A 420 -15.58 14.20 -3.70
N SER A 421 -15.43 15.51 -3.51
CA SER A 421 -16.01 16.51 -4.39
C SER A 421 -15.23 16.60 -5.69
N VAL A 422 -15.95 16.67 -6.82
CA VAL A 422 -15.38 16.89 -8.16
C VAL A 422 -15.16 18.38 -8.49
N ARG A 423 -15.29 19.29 -7.51
CA ARG A 423 -15.20 20.74 -7.74
C ARG A 423 -13.87 21.17 -8.36
N TYR A 424 -12.77 20.48 -8.04
CA TYR A 424 -11.46 20.73 -8.64
C TYR A 424 -11.36 20.28 -10.12
N GLY A 425 -12.36 19.54 -10.62
CA GLY A 425 -12.49 19.19 -12.03
C GLY A 425 -12.62 20.39 -12.96
N GLY A 426 -13.15 21.53 -12.49
CA GLY A 426 -13.22 22.76 -13.30
C GLY A 426 -11.83 23.30 -13.69
N PRO A 427 -10.95 23.60 -12.71
CA PRO A 427 -9.56 23.97 -12.97
C PRO A 427 -8.80 22.95 -13.84
N ILE A 428 -8.99 21.65 -13.58
CA ILE A 428 -8.37 20.58 -14.37
C ILE A 428 -8.86 20.59 -15.81
N ALA A 429 -10.16 20.81 -16.06
CA ALA A 429 -10.70 20.92 -17.41
C ALA A 429 -10.14 22.13 -18.18
N ILE A 430 -9.95 23.27 -17.50
CA ILE A 430 -9.31 24.45 -18.09
C ILE A 430 -7.84 24.15 -18.44
N ALA A 431 -7.10 23.49 -17.54
CA ALA A 431 -5.73 23.08 -17.81
C ALA A 431 -5.64 22.09 -18.98
N ALA A 432 -6.54 21.11 -19.05
CA ALA A 432 -6.65 20.16 -20.15
C ALA A 432 -6.97 20.85 -21.48
N ALA A 433 -7.88 21.82 -21.49
CA ALA A 433 -8.19 22.62 -22.67
C ALA A 433 -6.99 23.46 -23.14
N ALA A 434 -6.26 24.08 -22.20
CA ALA A 434 -5.05 24.82 -22.50
C ALA A 434 -3.95 23.92 -23.08
N MET A 435 -3.77 22.72 -22.51
CA MET A 435 -2.85 21.71 -23.04
C MET A 435 -3.20 21.33 -24.48
N ALA A 436 -4.48 21.04 -24.75
CA ALA A 436 -4.95 20.70 -26.08
C ALA A 436 -4.74 21.85 -27.07
N ALA A 437 -5.05 23.08 -26.69
CA ALA A 437 -4.83 24.26 -27.54
C ALA A 437 -3.34 24.45 -27.87
N VAL A 438 -2.46 24.38 -26.86
CA VAL A 438 -1.02 24.52 -27.06
C VAL A 438 -0.46 23.40 -27.94
N ALA A 439 -0.90 22.15 -27.73
CA ALA A 439 -0.45 21.03 -28.56
C ALA A 439 -0.79 21.20 -30.04
N LEU A 440 -1.93 21.83 -30.37
CA LEU A 440 -2.34 22.12 -31.74
C LEU A 440 -1.61 23.34 -32.35
N MET A 441 -1.14 24.26 -31.50
CA MET A 441 -0.52 25.53 -31.93
C MET A 441 1.00 25.48 -32.04
N VAL A 442 1.67 24.52 -31.39
CA VAL A 442 3.14 24.41 -31.42
C VAL A 442 3.58 23.67 -32.68
N PRO A 443 4.15 24.36 -33.69
CA PRO A 443 4.71 23.68 -34.85
C PRO A 443 6.00 22.96 -34.47
N GLY A 444 6.30 21.85 -35.15
CA GLY A 444 7.57 21.14 -35.00
C GLY A 444 7.40 19.67 -34.63
N PRO A 445 8.47 19.01 -34.15
CA PRO A 445 8.43 17.59 -33.81
C PRO A 445 7.51 17.39 -32.59
N TRP A 446 6.68 16.35 -32.63
CA TRP A 446 5.68 16.10 -31.59
C TRP A 446 6.23 16.05 -30.15
N PRO A 447 7.48 15.60 -29.84
CA PRO A 447 7.98 15.63 -28.47
C PRO A 447 8.11 17.05 -27.91
N LEU A 448 8.40 18.03 -28.78
CA LEU A 448 8.42 19.45 -28.40
C LEU A 448 6.99 19.92 -28.08
N ALA A 449 6.02 19.63 -28.96
CA ALA A 449 4.62 19.97 -28.75
C ALA A 449 4.06 19.32 -27.47
N ALA A 450 4.38 18.05 -27.21
CA ALA A 450 4.04 17.36 -25.98
C ALA A 450 4.67 18.01 -24.74
N GLY A 451 5.97 18.31 -24.78
CA GLY A 451 6.67 18.98 -23.68
C GLY A 451 6.06 20.35 -23.34
N VAL A 452 5.88 21.20 -24.34
CA VAL A 452 5.34 22.56 -24.15
C VAL A 452 3.88 22.52 -23.68
N SER A 453 3.05 21.62 -24.22
CA SER A 453 1.65 21.48 -23.80
C SER A 453 1.49 20.95 -22.37
N MET A 454 2.32 20.00 -21.94
CA MET A 454 2.36 19.54 -20.54
C MET A 454 2.82 20.64 -19.57
N ILE A 455 3.78 21.48 -19.98
CA ILE A 455 4.18 22.66 -19.19
C ILE A 455 3.02 23.64 -19.06
N ALA A 456 2.29 23.92 -20.15
CA ALA A 456 1.11 24.78 -20.12
C ALA A 456 0.02 24.24 -19.18
N TYR A 457 -0.24 22.93 -19.19
CA TYR A 457 -1.13 22.26 -18.25
C TYR A 457 -0.72 22.56 -16.78
N GLY A 458 0.56 22.35 -16.47
CA GLY A 458 1.10 22.60 -15.13
C GLY A 458 1.00 24.06 -14.70
N ILE A 459 1.31 25.01 -15.59
CA ILE A 459 1.20 26.45 -15.32
C ILE A 459 -0.24 26.82 -14.99
N VAL A 460 -1.22 26.36 -15.78
CA VAL A 460 -2.64 26.66 -15.53
C VAL A 460 -3.09 26.12 -14.17
N LEU A 461 -2.69 24.90 -13.80
CA LEU A 461 -3.00 24.34 -12.48
C LEU A 461 -2.36 25.11 -11.31
N LEU A 462 -1.16 25.66 -11.50
CA LEU A 462 -0.47 26.47 -10.48
C LEU A 462 -1.12 27.84 -10.28
N VAL A 463 -1.71 28.40 -11.34
CA VAL A 463 -2.36 29.73 -11.32
C VAL A 463 -3.79 29.64 -10.79
N LEU A 464 -4.54 28.61 -11.19
CA LEU A 464 -5.94 28.48 -10.81
C LEU A 464 -6.10 28.10 -9.32
N PRO A 465 -7.12 28.64 -8.63
CA PRO A 465 -7.39 28.31 -7.25
C PRO A 465 -7.83 26.85 -7.12
N GLY A 466 -7.14 26.13 -6.24
CA GLY A 466 -7.40 24.74 -5.94
C GLY A 466 -6.12 24.08 -5.45
N THR A 467 -6.23 22.86 -4.99
CA THR A 467 -5.33 22.19 -4.02
C THR A 467 -3.88 21.99 -4.47
N VAL A 468 -3.54 22.28 -5.73
CA VAL A 468 -2.16 22.26 -6.27
C VAL A 468 -1.54 23.67 -6.29
N ARG A 469 -1.79 24.50 -5.27
CA ARG A 469 -0.65 25.29 -4.78
C ARG A 469 0.25 24.30 -4.10
N VAL A 470 1.20 23.74 -4.86
CA VAL A 470 2.41 23.16 -4.29
C VAL A 470 2.97 24.29 -3.44
N GLY A 471 2.64 24.28 -2.16
CA GLY A 471 3.26 25.15 -1.21
C GLY A 471 4.69 24.68 -1.22
N PHE A 472 5.55 25.28 -2.05
CA PHE A 472 6.99 25.11 -1.94
C PHE A 472 7.40 25.40 -0.49
N HIS A 473 6.62 26.19 0.25
CA HIS A 473 6.73 26.36 1.70
C HIS A 473 6.40 25.11 2.54
N HIS A 474 5.37 24.33 2.19
CA HIS A 474 5.04 23.06 2.88
C HIS A 474 5.95 21.92 2.43
N LEU A 475 6.22 21.80 1.13
CA LEU A 475 7.12 20.78 0.58
C LEU A 475 8.58 21.01 1.01
N ARG A 476 9.05 22.26 1.17
CA ARG A 476 10.38 22.54 1.76
C ARG A 476 10.43 22.34 3.27
N ARG A 477 9.28 22.38 3.95
CA ARG A 477 9.15 21.96 5.36
C ARG A 477 9.22 20.43 5.51
N GLU A 478 8.68 19.68 4.55
CA GLU A 478 8.64 18.20 4.57
C GLU A 478 9.83 17.52 3.88
N LEU A 479 10.37 18.09 2.79
CA LEU A 479 11.52 17.60 1.99
C LEU A 479 12.84 18.38 2.24
N GLY A 480 12.81 19.43 3.07
CA GLY A 480 14.06 19.92 3.68
C GLY A 480 14.72 18.74 4.40
N PRO A 481 16.06 18.69 4.53
CA PRO A 481 16.75 17.57 5.18
C PRO A 481 15.98 17.28 6.46
N SER A 482 15.34 16.11 6.52
CA SER A 482 14.46 15.74 7.62
C SER A 482 15.29 15.97 8.85
N ARG A 483 15.05 17.08 9.57
CA ARG A 483 15.93 17.46 10.67
C ARG A 483 15.80 16.34 11.68
N PRO A 484 16.78 15.44 11.82
CA PRO A 484 16.73 14.40 12.82
C PRO A 484 17.18 15.10 14.10
N ALA A 485 16.27 15.90 14.67
CA ALA A 485 16.43 16.61 15.95
C ALA A 485 15.26 17.56 16.27
N GLU A 486 14.57 18.15 15.28
CA GLU A 486 13.75 19.35 15.57
C GLU A 486 12.29 19.10 15.95
N VAL A 487 11.77 17.88 15.80
CA VAL A 487 10.46 17.52 16.40
C VAL A 487 10.53 17.52 17.94
N LEU A 488 11.74 17.60 18.53
CA LEU A 488 11.96 17.87 19.95
C LEU A 488 12.11 19.36 20.31
N GLN A 489 12.07 20.29 19.33
CA GLN A 489 12.22 21.74 19.57
C GLN A 489 11.05 22.60 19.10
N ALA A 490 9.94 22.00 18.64
CA ALA A 490 8.68 22.72 18.48
C ALA A 490 7.89 22.75 19.80
N GLY A 491 8.50 23.35 20.81
CA GLY A 491 7.84 23.92 21.97
C GLY A 491 8.45 25.29 22.16
N ALA A 492 7.64 26.28 22.53
CA ALA A 492 8.16 27.47 23.18
C ALA A 492 9.25 27.07 24.19
N ALA A 493 10.27 27.92 24.37
CA ALA A 493 11.29 27.74 25.42
C ALA A 493 10.63 27.06 26.63
N PRO A 494 11.12 25.90 27.09
CA PRO A 494 10.39 25.09 28.05
C PRO A 494 9.98 26.02 29.17
N ALA A 495 8.67 26.13 29.42
CA ALA A 495 8.19 26.74 30.63
C ALA A 495 8.98 26.06 31.73
N THR A 496 9.89 26.82 32.36
CA THR A 496 10.91 26.25 33.22
C THR A 496 10.15 25.56 34.33
N ARG A 497 10.17 24.23 34.30
CA ARG A 497 9.64 23.40 35.37
C ARG A 497 10.14 24.02 36.69
N PRO A 498 9.27 24.23 37.69
CA PRO A 498 9.73 24.73 38.97
C PRO A 498 10.91 23.86 39.42
N PRO A 499 12.01 24.46 39.93
CA PRO A 499 13.17 23.70 40.35
C PRO A 499 12.69 22.59 41.30
N PRO A 500 13.15 21.35 41.11
CA PRO A 500 12.66 20.23 41.89
C PRO A 500 12.82 20.55 43.37
N SER A 501 11.72 20.51 44.12
CA SER A 501 11.75 20.73 45.56
C SER A 501 12.48 19.56 46.21
N SER A 502 13.41 19.80 47.14
CA SER A 502 14.12 18.75 47.89
C SER A 502 13.18 17.81 48.68
N ASP A 503 11.90 18.17 48.78
CA ASP A 503 10.90 17.45 49.55
C ASP A 503 10.06 16.46 48.72
N VAL A 504 10.09 16.50 47.38
CA VAL A 504 9.32 15.57 46.52
C VAL A 504 10.26 14.84 45.56
N GLU A 505 10.22 13.51 45.56
CA GLU A 505 11.10 12.66 44.73
C GLU A 505 10.47 12.29 43.38
N VAL A 506 9.18 11.92 43.39
CA VAL A 506 8.44 11.50 42.20
C VAL A 506 7.08 12.21 42.10
N SER A 507 6.71 12.65 40.89
CA SER A 507 5.39 13.18 40.58
C SER A 507 4.61 12.17 39.74
N VAL A 508 3.44 11.76 40.21
CA VAL A 508 2.50 10.90 39.48
C VAL A 508 1.55 11.78 38.69
N VAL A 509 1.67 11.78 37.36
CA VAL A 509 0.86 12.59 36.44
C VAL A 509 -0.30 11.75 35.90
N ILE A 510 -1.51 12.25 36.10
CA ILE A 510 -2.78 11.58 35.80
C ILE A 510 -3.58 12.42 34.80
N PRO A 511 -3.44 12.20 33.48
CA PRO A 511 -4.30 12.88 32.52
C PRO A 511 -5.74 12.39 32.66
N SER A 512 -6.70 13.30 32.66
CA SER A 512 -8.12 12.97 32.89
C SER A 512 -9.02 13.76 31.96
N ARG A 513 -10.05 13.09 31.42
CA ARG A 513 -11.14 13.73 30.68
C ARG A 513 -12.38 12.84 30.77
N ASN A 514 -13.44 13.34 31.40
CA ASN A 514 -14.70 12.59 31.59
C ASN A 514 -14.50 11.22 32.27
N ALA A 515 -13.73 11.20 33.36
CA ALA A 515 -13.35 10.02 34.12
C ALA A 515 -14.02 9.94 35.50
N ALA A 516 -15.15 10.61 35.73
CA ALA A 516 -15.82 10.62 37.06
C ALA A 516 -16.15 9.21 37.56
N GLY A 517 -16.44 8.27 36.64
CA GLY A 517 -16.74 6.87 36.97
C GLY A 517 -15.54 6.01 37.37
N THR A 518 -14.31 6.41 37.08
CA THR A 518 -13.11 5.56 37.30
C THR A 518 -12.04 6.23 38.17
N ILE A 519 -11.90 7.55 38.10
CA ILE A 519 -10.81 8.28 38.76
C ILE A 519 -10.82 8.12 40.28
N GLY A 520 -12.01 7.90 40.87
CA GLY A 520 -12.14 7.61 42.30
C GLY A 520 -11.41 6.33 42.71
N ALA A 521 -11.51 5.25 41.92
CA ALA A 521 -10.84 3.98 42.20
C ALA A 521 -9.31 4.12 42.10
N LEU A 522 -8.83 4.84 41.08
CA LEU A 522 -7.43 5.17 40.94
C LEU A 522 -6.89 5.93 42.16
N LEU A 523 -7.52 7.05 42.52
CA LEU A 523 -7.08 7.90 43.63
C LEU A 523 -7.18 7.16 44.98
N ASP A 524 -8.18 6.31 45.15
CA ASP A 524 -8.30 5.42 46.31
C ASP A 524 -7.10 4.46 46.40
N SER A 525 -6.68 3.85 45.29
CA SER A 525 -5.48 3.00 45.23
C SER A 525 -4.16 3.76 45.43
N LEU A 526 -4.09 5.00 44.96
CA LEU A 526 -2.96 5.90 45.21
C LEU A 526 -2.90 6.37 46.67
N SER A 527 -4.03 6.50 47.35
CA SER A 527 -4.04 6.84 48.79
C SER A 527 -3.50 5.72 49.69
N ARG A 528 -3.43 4.48 49.17
CA ARG A 528 -2.90 3.30 49.89
C ARG A 528 -1.43 3.02 49.68
N GLN A 529 -0.69 3.91 48.99
CA GLN A 529 0.71 3.67 48.67
C GLN A 529 1.57 3.55 49.93
N ARG A 530 2.39 2.50 50.00
CA ARG A 530 3.27 2.15 51.11
C ARG A 530 4.73 2.40 50.73
N GLY A 531 5.48 2.94 51.68
CA GLY A 531 6.92 3.20 51.56
C GLY A 531 7.28 4.63 51.95
N GLU A 532 8.55 4.86 52.26
CA GLU A 532 9.05 6.14 52.80
C GLU A 532 9.35 7.19 51.71
N ARG A 533 8.97 6.91 50.45
CA ARG A 533 9.26 7.81 49.33
C ARG A 533 8.31 9.00 49.37
N ARG A 534 8.85 10.22 49.26
CA ARG A 534 8.03 11.44 49.20
C ARG A 534 7.57 11.67 47.75
N TRP A 535 6.26 11.72 47.55
CA TRP A 535 5.66 11.81 46.21
C TRP A 535 4.47 12.76 46.20
N GLU A 536 4.06 13.19 45.00
CA GLU A 536 2.84 13.96 44.78
C GLU A 536 2.01 13.36 43.65
N ALA A 537 0.72 13.67 43.64
CA ALA A 537 -0.19 13.35 42.54
C ALA A 537 -0.65 14.62 41.82
N ILE A 538 -0.70 14.57 40.49
CA ILE A 538 -1.13 15.69 39.64
C ILE A 538 -2.20 15.17 38.70
N VAL A 539 -3.46 15.45 39.01
CA VAL A 539 -4.59 15.20 38.12
C VAL A 539 -4.67 16.36 37.14
N VAL A 540 -4.62 16.07 35.84
CA VAL A 540 -4.67 17.07 34.78
C VAL A 540 -6.00 16.94 34.04
N ASP A 541 -6.92 17.82 34.35
CA ASP A 541 -8.25 17.86 33.74
C ASP A 541 -8.19 18.50 32.34
N ASN A 542 -8.37 17.70 31.31
CA ASN A 542 -8.28 18.12 29.91
C ASN A 542 -9.66 18.48 29.33
N GLY A 543 -10.39 19.32 30.07
CA GLY A 543 -11.72 19.80 29.69
C GLY A 543 -12.80 18.75 29.89
N SER A 544 -12.89 18.17 31.10
CA SER A 544 -14.01 17.32 31.51
C SER A 544 -15.31 18.13 31.59
N THR A 545 -16.40 17.49 31.19
CA THR A 545 -17.78 18.01 31.26
C THR A 545 -18.61 17.30 32.34
N ASP A 546 -18.04 16.33 33.02
CA ASP A 546 -18.63 15.59 34.14
C ASP A 546 -18.00 15.99 35.49
N GLU A 547 -18.24 15.22 36.54
CA GLU A 547 -17.75 15.50 37.89
C GLU A 547 -16.26 15.12 38.13
N THR A 548 -15.47 14.81 37.09
CA THR A 548 -14.08 14.32 37.23
C THR A 548 -13.22 15.18 38.17
N ALA A 549 -13.22 16.51 37.96
CA ALA A 549 -12.44 17.42 38.78
C ALA A 549 -12.94 17.51 40.23
N ALA A 550 -14.26 17.40 40.44
CA ALA A 550 -14.86 17.42 41.77
C ALA A 550 -14.49 16.14 42.55
N VAL A 551 -14.60 14.97 41.91
CA VAL A 551 -14.15 13.69 42.46
C VAL A 551 -12.67 13.76 42.80
N ALA A 552 -11.81 14.25 41.89
CA ALA A 552 -10.38 14.36 42.14
C ALA A 552 -10.06 15.24 43.36
N ARG A 553 -10.69 16.40 43.50
CA ARG A 553 -10.47 17.32 44.63
C ARG A 553 -10.87 16.71 45.98
N SER A 554 -11.87 15.82 46.02
CA SER A 554 -12.30 15.15 47.25
C SER A 554 -11.22 14.27 47.90
N PHE A 555 -10.17 13.89 47.16
CA PHE A 555 -9.06 13.08 47.67
C PHE A 555 -7.89 13.90 48.23
N SER A 556 -7.99 15.23 48.28
CA SER A 556 -6.89 16.11 48.70
C SER A 556 -6.43 15.85 50.14
N ASP A 557 -7.32 15.40 51.02
CA ASP A 557 -7.00 15.06 52.42
C ASP A 557 -6.37 13.66 52.56
N ARG A 558 -6.48 12.82 51.52
CA ARG A 558 -6.05 11.41 51.53
C ARG A 558 -4.75 11.17 50.79
N ILE A 559 -4.44 12.00 49.79
CA ILE A 559 -3.21 11.92 49.00
C ILE A 559 -2.38 13.17 49.28
N PRO A 560 -1.20 13.02 49.92
CA PRO A 560 -0.31 14.14 50.18
C PRO A 560 0.03 14.90 48.89
N ALA A 561 -0.09 16.22 48.92
CA ALA A 561 0.24 17.13 47.82
C ALA A 561 -0.50 16.85 46.49
N LEU A 562 -1.70 16.25 46.53
CA LEU A 562 -2.56 16.13 45.35
C LEU A 562 -2.91 17.52 44.78
N ARG A 563 -2.72 17.69 43.48
CA ARG A 563 -3.10 18.90 42.76
C ARG A 563 -3.97 18.54 41.56
N VAL A 564 -5.01 19.34 41.34
CA VAL A 564 -5.83 19.27 40.13
C VAL A 564 -5.51 20.49 39.27
N ILE A 565 -5.08 20.26 38.03
CA ILE A 565 -4.65 21.30 37.09
C ILE A 565 -5.60 21.30 35.91
N ASP A 566 -6.07 22.49 35.54
CA ASP A 566 -6.86 22.68 34.32
C ASP A 566 -5.94 22.74 33.09
N ALA A 567 -6.22 21.89 32.11
CA ALA A 567 -5.60 21.84 30.80
C ALA A 567 -6.66 21.86 29.67
N SER A 568 -7.82 22.49 29.91
CA SER A 568 -8.93 22.60 28.96
C SER A 568 -8.62 23.46 27.72
N GLU A 569 -7.54 24.25 27.76
CA GLU A 569 -7.07 25.11 26.67
C GLU A 569 -6.78 24.38 25.35
N ARG A 570 -6.45 23.08 25.39
CA ARG A 570 -6.24 22.25 24.20
C ARG A 570 -6.56 20.78 24.47
N ALA A 571 -7.46 20.20 23.70
CA ALA A 571 -7.79 18.77 23.80
C ALA A 571 -6.62 17.87 23.36
N GLY A 572 -6.37 16.80 24.12
CA GLY A 572 -5.44 15.71 23.80
C GLY A 572 -4.71 15.15 25.01
N ILE A 573 -4.64 13.82 25.13
CA ILE A 573 -3.95 13.14 26.25
C ILE A 573 -2.46 13.50 26.34
N SER A 574 -1.78 13.69 25.21
CA SER A 574 -0.37 14.11 25.17
C SER A 574 -0.21 15.55 25.68
N TYR A 575 -1.18 16.41 25.39
CA TYR A 575 -1.20 17.78 25.90
C TYR A 575 -1.33 17.78 27.43
N ALA A 576 -2.30 17.03 27.95
CA ALA A 576 -2.51 16.88 29.39
C ALA A 576 -1.28 16.32 30.11
N ARG A 577 -0.64 15.28 29.57
CA ARG A 577 0.61 14.72 30.13
C ARG A 577 1.72 15.78 30.20
N ASN A 578 1.91 16.55 29.14
CA ASN A 578 2.94 17.61 29.13
C ASN A 578 2.64 18.71 30.15
N ARG A 579 1.39 19.16 30.28
CA ARG A 579 0.99 20.14 31.29
C ARG A 579 1.20 19.62 32.72
N GLY A 580 0.95 18.34 32.95
CA GLY A 580 1.26 17.68 34.22
C GLY A 580 2.76 17.62 34.53
N VAL A 581 3.58 17.30 33.52
CA VAL A 581 5.05 17.29 33.63
C VAL A 581 5.60 18.68 33.91
N GLU A 582 5.07 19.72 33.26
CA GLU A 582 5.46 21.11 33.49
C GLU A 582 5.16 21.56 34.92
N ALA A 583 4.06 21.08 35.50
CA ALA A 583 3.69 21.41 36.87
C ALA A 583 4.39 20.55 37.94
N ALA A 584 5.06 19.47 37.54
CA ALA A 584 5.67 18.50 38.44
C ALA A 584 6.81 19.11 39.28
N ARG A 585 6.90 18.72 40.55
CA ARG A 585 7.97 19.10 41.49
C ARG A 585 8.97 17.98 41.77
N GLY A 586 8.59 16.71 41.58
CA GLY A 586 9.44 15.53 41.78
C GLY A 586 10.43 15.26 40.64
N ARG A 587 11.72 15.11 40.94
CA ARG A 587 12.77 14.84 39.93
C ARG A 587 12.40 13.70 38.96
N LEU A 588 11.67 12.69 39.44
CA LEU A 588 11.17 11.58 38.67
C LEU A 588 9.70 11.79 38.26
N ILE A 589 9.33 11.31 37.07
CA ILE A 589 7.95 11.38 36.57
C ILE A 589 7.41 9.95 36.40
N ALA A 590 6.23 9.69 36.94
CA ALA A 590 5.45 8.50 36.69
C ALA A 590 4.12 8.89 36.03
N PHE A 591 3.63 8.08 35.10
CA PHE A 591 2.31 8.27 34.49
C PHE A 591 1.36 7.16 34.94
N CYS A 592 0.11 7.54 35.18
CA CYS A 592 -0.99 6.62 35.45
C CYS A 592 -2.25 7.18 34.77
N ASP A 593 -3.02 6.36 34.07
CA ASP A 593 -4.24 6.84 33.40
C ASP A 593 -5.43 6.84 34.40
N ALA A 594 -6.42 7.72 34.19
CA ALA A 594 -7.54 7.94 35.12
C ALA A 594 -8.49 6.73 35.32
N ASP A 595 -8.26 5.66 34.57
CA ASP A 595 -8.97 4.38 34.58
C ASP A 595 -8.10 3.19 35.00
N ASP A 596 -6.96 3.45 35.67
CA ASP A 596 -6.10 2.43 36.26
C ASP A 596 -6.41 2.17 37.76
N GLU A 597 -5.95 1.02 38.27
CA GLU A 597 -5.78 0.77 39.71
C GLU A 597 -4.34 0.29 39.95
N VAL A 598 -3.65 0.88 40.93
CA VAL A 598 -2.25 0.53 41.23
C VAL A 598 -2.13 -0.26 42.54
N SER A 599 -1.18 -1.20 42.59
CA SER A 599 -0.87 -1.93 43.83
C SER A 599 -0.33 -1.01 44.92
N ASP A 600 -0.56 -1.34 46.20
CA ASP A 600 -0.08 -0.58 47.37
C ASP A 600 1.43 -0.25 47.36
N GLY A 601 2.29 -0.96 46.61
CA GLY A 601 3.74 -0.71 46.55
C GLY A 601 4.24 -0.03 45.26
N TRP A 602 3.33 0.43 44.40
CA TRP A 602 3.63 0.85 43.03
C TRP A 602 4.57 2.06 42.96
N VAL A 603 4.28 3.12 43.72
CA VAL A 603 5.12 4.34 43.72
C VAL A 603 6.54 4.03 44.17
N ALA A 604 6.70 3.20 45.21
CA ALA A 604 8.01 2.79 45.68
C ALA A 604 8.76 1.92 44.65
N ALA A 605 8.05 1.02 43.96
CA ALA A 605 8.63 0.15 42.94
C ALA A 605 9.09 0.94 41.70
N ILE A 606 8.24 1.84 41.18
CA ILE A 606 8.58 2.63 39.98
C ILE A 606 9.73 3.60 40.28
N THR A 607 9.73 4.21 41.47
CA THR A 607 10.82 5.08 41.93
C THR A 607 12.16 4.34 41.98
N ARG A 608 12.20 3.15 42.61
CA ARG A 608 13.41 2.30 42.64
C ARG A 608 13.89 1.90 41.25
N GLY A 609 12.96 1.61 40.35
CA GLY A 609 13.32 1.32 38.95
C GLY A 609 13.96 2.54 38.28
N LEU A 610 13.38 3.72 38.47
CA LEU A 610 13.81 4.98 37.84
C LEU A 610 15.12 5.53 38.43
N GLU A 611 15.52 5.09 39.63
CA GLU A 611 16.87 5.34 40.17
C GLU A 611 17.95 4.61 39.35
N ARG A 612 17.61 3.45 38.76
CA ARG A 612 18.57 2.58 38.05
C ARG A 612 18.46 2.68 36.53
N TYR A 613 17.28 2.97 36.00
CA TYR A 613 16.98 2.94 34.57
C TYR A 613 16.32 4.23 34.11
N GLY A 614 16.62 4.67 32.88
CA GLY A 614 16.04 5.90 32.34
C GLY A 614 14.54 5.82 32.01
N VAL A 615 14.00 4.60 31.89
CA VAL A 615 12.59 4.32 31.64
C VAL A 615 12.21 3.02 32.36
N VAL A 616 11.03 3.00 32.99
CA VAL A 616 10.47 1.84 33.70
C VAL A 616 9.03 1.67 33.26
N ALA A 617 8.60 0.41 33.08
CA ALA A 617 7.21 0.04 32.85
C ALA A 617 6.77 -0.98 33.90
N THR A 618 5.48 -1.02 34.22
CA THR A 618 4.89 -2.01 35.13
C THR A 618 4.06 -3.04 34.37
N PRO A 619 4.02 -4.31 34.80
CA PRO A 619 3.10 -5.30 34.27
C PRO A 619 1.66 -4.81 34.38
N ARG A 620 0.83 -5.13 33.38
CA ARG A 620 -0.57 -4.72 33.32
C ARG A 620 -1.46 -5.90 33.70
N ASP A 621 -2.32 -5.67 34.69
CA ASP A 621 -3.40 -6.59 35.06
C ASP A 621 -4.72 -5.99 34.54
N HIS A 622 -5.57 -6.83 33.98
CA HIS A 622 -6.82 -6.44 33.34
C HIS A 622 -8.07 -6.94 34.08
N ASP A 623 -7.91 -7.63 35.22
CA ASP A 623 -9.01 -8.38 35.81
C ASP A 623 -10.05 -7.55 36.56
N ARG A 624 -9.65 -6.45 37.20
CA ARG A 624 -10.51 -5.71 38.13
C ARG A 624 -11.47 -4.70 37.49
N LEU A 625 -10.97 -3.89 36.56
CA LEU A 625 -11.73 -2.74 36.02
C LEU A 625 -12.43 -3.05 34.69
N ASN A 626 -12.17 -4.21 34.10
CA ASN A 626 -12.71 -4.58 32.79
C ASN A 626 -13.87 -5.59 32.93
N THR A 627 -14.90 -5.40 32.11
CA THR A 627 -15.98 -6.38 31.94
C THR A 627 -15.45 -7.70 31.37
N SER A 628 -16.20 -8.79 31.53
CA SER A 628 -15.83 -10.11 30.97
C SER A 628 -15.50 -10.04 29.47
N TRP A 629 -16.31 -9.32 28.68
CA TRP A 629 -16.07 -9.20 27.24
C TRP A 629 -14.80 -8.42 26.88
N ILE A 630 -14.41 -7.40 27.66
CA ILE A 630 -13.15 -6.67 27.42
C ILE A 630 -11.96 -7.57 27.74
N ARG A 631 -12.05 -8.37 28.80
CA ARG A 631 -11.02 -9.36 29.17
C ARG A 631 -10.84 -10.41 28.08
N GLU A 632 -11.94 -11.00 27.60
CA GLU A 632 -11.95 -11.96 26.49
C GLU A 632 -11.40 -11.38 25.17
N SER A 633 -11.51 -10.07 24.96
CA SER A 633 -10.95 -9.41 23.77
C SER A 633 -9.44 -9.15 23.85
N ARG A 634 -8.85 -9.25 25.05
CA ARG A 634 -7.44 -8.90 25.32
C ARG A 634 -6.58 -10.10 25.66
N ASP A 635 -7.17 -11.17 26.18
CA ASP A 635 -6.49 -12.46 26.28
C ASP A 635 -6.57 -13.20 24.93
N PRO A 636 -5.44 -13.62 24.34
CA PRO A 636 -5.49 -14.54 23.21
C PRO A 636 -6.16 -15.84 23.67
N PRO A 637 -7.01 -16.48 22.84
CA PRO A 637 -7.55 -17.79 23.18
C PRO A 637 -6.38 -18.75 23.44
N THR A 638 -6.39 -19.39 24.62
CA THR A 638 -5.39 -20.38 25.05
C THR A 638 -5.38 -21.62 24.18
#